data_AF-A0A5N7DDM9-F1
#
_entry.id   AF-A0A5N7DDM9-F1
#
_cell.length_a   1.000
_cell.length_b   1.000
_cell.length_c   1.000
_cell.angle_alpha   90.00
_cell.angle_beta   90.00
_cell.angle_gamma   90.00
#
_symmetry.space_group_name_H-M   'P 1'
#
loop_
_entity.id
_entity.type
_entity.pdbx_description
1 polymer ?
#
loop_
_entity_poly.entity_id
_entity_poly.type
_entity_poly.pdbx_seq_one_letter_code
_entity_poly.pdbx_strand_id
1 'polypeptide(L)'
;MYILSYWNEKMASNCKESKIRAFWCPDSQQHNMSIYPRYSHPANVAMVELDPSSFSKPVLNVFASTPQSTQAEVRARLVRFLEGATEAHKEKYFIRLSQVTNHLPMETANFSDFYCSLEHAKNCSNIMGLEINPNWYYIPSVYNGRTSSLRVSGQPVRRPWGVISEPGASSPATWSRSKRLDFELEMGVFLSKPLRPGQILDIRNAKEHVFGFVILNDWSARDIQGFEMAPLGPFHSKGFGTTISPWIVTLDALSPVECPVSIPQSPPPLSHLAWKGDHSHATWDIELSARILRKGKTYHITSTNLKDLYWTPYQQLAHLASAGEGLSTGDIFGTGTISNDGLRGLGGPDSMDACSKRKGWYLNQCICSSLGSKMMDLKDQEAGGDAQQETIEDTKVVLGATDERILWDEKESQTVVRKFDMRLLALFTVINLFSFIDRVNIGNARLLGLEKDLGLFGLRFNIALMCLFVSYCIVELPSNILCKIVGGHIYIPTLVLCFGIITMLTSLVEQKGGLYTCRFLLGGLVSIILAVIAFICIPSGPESARFLTESQKRVAVDRMRIDSAGTTEHSQTKFRHAAACAISIVVGYISDRYENRGWVIFVTIPFGIAGMGLLEFLPASMPGAKYGALYLAAPGIYSFLPLWLAWAVNNAATPTVKAASSGLVFAVGSLGGILAPWVYLPGDAPSYRTGHTIMFSFLFGSWAICIGLMVYIKWENRVREMGKRDRVLEGLGPEEQLELSSRHPAFRYAV
;
A
#
# COMPACT_ATOMS: atom_id res chain seq x y z
N MET A 1 -10.15 -16.62 20.69
CA MET A 1 -9.08 -17.61 20.97
C MET A 1 -8.14 -16.98 21.98
N TYR A 2 -8.33 -17.27 23.26
CA TYR A 2 -7.47 -16.76 24.33
C TYR A 2 -6.23 -17.66 24.43
N ILE A 3 -5.03 -17.08 24.34
CA ILE A 3 -3.83 -17.71 24.88
C ILE A 3 -3.92 -17.51 26.39
N LEU A 4 -4.58 -18.45 27.08
CA LEU A 4 -4.60 -18.49 28.53
C LEU A 4 -3.26 -19.05 29.01
N SER A 5 -2.42 -18.20 29.59
CA SER A 5 -1.43 -18.64 30.57
C SER A 5 -2.19 -19.02 31.84
N TYR A 6 -2.65 -20.27 31.94
CA TYR A 6 -3.22 -20.78 33.20
C TYR A 6 -2.33 -21.88 33.79
N TRP A 7 -2.01 -21.64 35.05
CA TRP A 7 -1.19 -22.42 35.96
C TRP A 7 -2.04 -23.57 36.53
N ASN A 8 -1.49 -24.78 36.68
CA ASN A 8 -2.20 -25.92 37.27
C ASN A 8 -1.27 -26.67 38.24
N GLU A 9 -1.65 -26.67 39.52
CA GLU A 9 -0.88 -27.04 40.73
C GLU A 9 -0.53 -28.53 40.92
N LYS A 10 -0.54 -29.39 39.89
CA LYS A 10 -0.57 -30.86 40.11
C LYS A 10 0.57 -31.72 39.56
N MET A 11 1.76 -31.17 39.34
CA MET A 11 2.93 -31.94 38.86
C MET A 11 4.22 -31.60 39.62
N ALA A 12 4.16 -31.49 40.95
CA ALA A 12 5.33 -31.27 41.80
C ALA A 12 5.87 -32.59 42.37
N SER A 13 6.36 -33.50 41.52
CA SER A 13 7.27 -34.58 41.95
C SER A 13 7.97 -35.17 40.73
N ASN A 14 9.30 -35.03 40.68
CA ASN A 14 10.27 -35.62 39.73
C ASN A 14 10.75 -34.69 38.61
N CYS A 15 11.82 -33.92 38.88
CA CYS A 15 12.90 -33.67 37.91
C CYS A 15 14.12 -33.05 38.61
N LYS A 16 15.20 -33.84 38.73
CA LYS A 16 16.58 -33.35 38.87
C LYS A 16 17.22 -33.50 37.49
N GLU A 17 17.43 -32.41 36.74
CA GLU A 17 18.37 -32.38 35.59
C GLU A 17 18.54 -30.95 35.05
N SER A 18 19.77 -30.61 34.64
CA SER A 18 20.27 -29.29 34.25
C SER A 18 19.84 -28.84 32.84
N LYS A 19 18.55 -28.59 32.64
CA LYS A 19 17.98 -27.95 31.43
C LYS A 19 17.08 -26.79 31.86
N ILE A 20 17.32 -25.59 31.35
CA ILE A 20 16.37 -24.47 31.52
C ILE A 20 15.18 -24.74 30.59
N ARG A 21 14.18 -25.48 31.10
CA ARG A 21 12.82 -25.44 30.56
C ARG A 21 12.19 -24.15 31.09
N ALA A 22 11.72 -23.27 30.22
CA ALA A 22 11.00 -22.07 30.64
C ALA A 22 9.64 -22.44 31.25
N PHE A 23 9.64 -22.81 32.53
CA PHE A 23 8.49 -22.82 33.42
C PHE A 23 8.83 -21.96 34.63
N TRP A 24 8.15 -20.82 34.76
CA TRP A 24 8.24 -20.00 35.97
C TRP A 24 7.27 -20.58 37.01
N CYS A 25 7.81 -21.05 38.14
CA CYS A 25 7.08 -21.33 39.36
C CYS A 25 8.04 -21.17 40.56
N PRO A 26 7.63 -20.50 41.66
CA PRO A 26 8.43 -20.38 42.87
C PRO A 26 8.12 -21.56 43.82
N ASP A 27 9.15 -22.17 44.40
CA ASP A 27 9.21 -22.35 45.86
C ASP A 27 10.56 -22.89 46.33
N SER A 28 10.91 -22.42 47.51
CA SER A 28 12.13 -22.66 48.26
C SER A 28 12.42 -24.13 48.53
N GLN A 29 13.69 -24.54 48.40
CA GLN A 29 14.47 -25.14 49.49
C GLN A 29 15.97 -25.07 49.20
N GLN A 30 16.73 -24.75 50.25
CA GLN A 30 18.17 -24.56 50.29
C GLN A 30 18.93 -25.78 49.77
N HIS A 31 19.96 -25.55 48.94
CA HIS A 31 21.27 -26.18 49.15
C HIS A 31 22.38 -25.36 48.45
N ASN A 32 23.36 -24.97 49.27
CA ASN A 32 24.61 -24.32 48.88
C ASN A 32 25.32 -25.07 47.74
N MET A 33 25.72 -24.36 46.68
CA MET A 33 27.03 -24.55 46.04
C MET A 33 27.40 -23.30 45.23
N SER A 34 28.35 -22.57 45.79
CA SER A 34 29.01 -21.39 45.25
C SER A 34 29.96 -21.75 44.11
N ILE A 35 29.68 -21.35 42.87
CA ILE A 35 30.72 -21.09 41.85
C ILE A 35 30.23 -19.98 40.91
N TYR A 36 30.56 -18.72 41.19
CA TYR A 36 30.63 -17.65 40.18
C TYR A 36 32.10 -17.36 39.90
N PRO A 37 32.58 -17.38 38.65
CA PRO A 37 33.91 -16.87 38.33
C PRO A 37 33.91 -15.34 38.50
N ARG A 38 34.82 -14.84 39.34
CA ARG A 38 35.06 -13.41 39.54
C ARG A 38 35.53 -12.80 38.22
N TYR A 39 34.69 -12.01 37.57
CA TYR A 39 35.14 -11.06 36.56
C TYR A 39 35.74 -9.84 37.26
N SER A 40 37.03 -9.62 37.01
CA SER A 40 37.77 -8.42 37.41
C SER A 40 37.21 -7.19 36.67
N HIS A 41 36.69 -6.21 37.41
CA HIS A 41 36.30 -4.91 36.88
C HIS A 41 37.54 -4.13 36.35
N PRO A 42 37.51 -3.58 35.12
CA PRO A 42 38.37 -2.47 34.79
C PRO A 42 37.85 -1.22 35.53
N ALA A 43 38.65 -0.72 36.47
CA ALA A 43 38.46 0.59 37.07
C ALA A 43 38.57 1.67 35.98
N ASN A 44 37.62 2.60 35.98
CA ASN A 44 37.41 3.71 35.01
C ASN A 44 36.46 3.40 33.84
N VAL A 45 35.19 3.13 34.16
CA VAL A 45 34.08 3.44 33.25
C VAL A 45 33.45 4.73 33.78
N ALA A 46 33.51 5.81 32.99
CA ALA A 46 32.78 7.03 33.30
C ALA A 46 31.30 6.69 33.54
N MET A 47 30.74 7.11 34.68
CA MET A 47 29.31 6.93 34.93
C MET A 47 28.55 7.72 33.86
N VAL A 48 28.05 7.02 32.84
CA VAL A 48 27.02 7.57 31.96
C VAL A 48 25.81 7.79 32.86
N GLU A 49 25.40 9.05 33.04
CA GLU A 49 24.23 9.38 33.85
C GLU A 49 23.01 8.66 33.28
N LEU A 50 22.51 7.67 34.02
CA LEU A 50 21.21 7.05 33.82
C LEU A 50 20.17 8.16 33.97
N ASP A 51 19.59 8.63 32.87
CA ASP A 51 18.46 9.54 32.91
C ASP A 51 17.24 8.80 33.48
N PRO A 52 16.79 9.09 34.72
CA PRO A 52 15.65 8.40 35.33
C PRO A 52 14.36 8.60 34.52
N SER A 53 14.30 9.63 33.68
CA SER A 53 13.17 9.88 32.80
C SER A 53 12.97 8.76 31.77
N SER A 54 14.01 7.97 31.44
CA SER A 54 13.88 6.85 30.50
C SER A 54 12.91 5.77 30.98
N PHE A 55 12.81 5.56 32.29
CA PHE A 55 11.90 4.58 32.88
C PHE A 55 10.45 5.08 33.01
N SER A 56 10.23 6.38 32.79
CA SER A 56 8.89 6.99 32.79
C SER A 56 8.24 7.00 31.41
N LYS A 57 8.95 6.54 30.37
CA LYS A 57 8.42 6.46 29.00
C LYS A 57 7.47 5.27 28.84
N PRO A 58 6.44 5.39 27.97
CA PRO A 58 5.49 4.31 27.73
C PRO A 58 6.08 3.14 26.90
N VAL A 59 7.29 3.31 26.35
CA VAL A 59 7.99 2.33 25.52
C VAL A 59 9.48 2.28 25.89
N LEU A 60 10.13 1.14 25.63
CA LEU A 60 11.52 0.90 26.02
C LEU A 60 12.56 1.51 25.09
N ASN A 61 12.19 2.20 24.01
CA ASN A 61 13.14 2.71 22.99
C ASN A 61 14.27 3.56 23.58
N VAL A 62 13.96 4.49 24.48
CA VAL A 62 14.99 5.34 25.11
C VAL A 62 15.97 4.49 25.91
N PHE A 63 15.47 3.56 26.72
CA PHE A 63 16.32 2.65 27.50
C PHE A 63 17.14 1.71 26.59
N ALA A 64 16.53 1.13 25.56
CA ALA A 64 17.19 0.24 24.63
C ALA A 64 18.26 0.93 23.77
N SER A 65 18.14 2.25 23.55
CA SER A 65 19.15 3.05 22.83
C SER A 65 20.41 3.35 23.66
N THR A 66 20.36 3.13 24.99
CA THR A 66 21.53 3.33 25.86
C THR A 66 22.61 2.28 25.59
N PRO A 67 23.89 2.56 25.92
CA PRO A 67 24.96 1.57 25.78
C PRO A 67 24.66 0.28 26.55
N GLN A 68 25.05 -0.88 26.01
CA GLN A 68 24.85 -2.18 26.67
C GLN A 68 25.43 -2.23 28.09
N SER A 69 26.53 -1.50 28.37
CA SER A 69 27.09 -1.37 29.72
C SER A 69 26.10 -0.72 30.71
N THR A 70 25.30 0.25 30.25
CA THR A 70 24.26 0.90 31.04
C THR A 70 23.10 -0.04 31.30
N GLN A 71 22.70 -0.81 30.28
CA GLN A 71 21.65 -1.83 30.40
C GLN A 71 22.06 -2.94 31.40
N ALA A 72 23.32 -3.40 31.32
CA ALA A 72 23.90 -4.38 32.23
C ALA A 72 23.98 -3.87 33.68
N GLU A 73 24.36 -2.59 33.89
CA GLU A 73 24.38 -1.99 35.23
C GLU A 73 22.97 -1.89 35.82
N VAL A 74 21.96 -1.51 35.03
CA VAL A 74 20.55 -1.49 35.48
C VAL A 74 20.10 -2.89 35.87
N ARG A 75 20.40 -3.91 35.05
CA ARG A 75 20.13 -5.32 35.40
C ARG A 75 20.81 -5.70 36.71
N ALA A 76 22.09 -5.38 36.90
CA ALA A 76 22.83 -5.69 38.11
C ALA A 76 22.27 -4.99 39.36
N ARG A 77 21.75 -3.76 39.23
CA ARG A 77 21.07 -3.05 40.31
C ARG A 77 19.72 -3.68 40.64
N LEU A 78 18.93 -4.04 39.63
CA LEU A 78 17.64 -4.71 39.82
C LEU A 78 17.81 -6.06 40.52
N VAL A 79 18.78 -6.89 40.09
CA VAL A 79 19.07 -8.18 40.75
C VAL A 79 19.45 -7.97 42.22
N ARG A 80 20.38 -7.05 42.51
CA ARG A 80 20.78 -6.73 43.90
C ARG A 80 19.60 -6.24 44.75
N PHE A 81 18.71 -5.42 44.17
CA PHE A 81 17.51 -4.95 44.86
C PHE A 81 16.52 -6.09 45.13
N LEU A 82 16.29 -6.97 44.16
CA LEU A 82 15.37 -8.10 44.27
C LEU A 82 15.84 -9.13 45.31
N GLU A 83 17.15 -9.41 45.38
CA GLU A 83 17.74 -10.31 46.38
C GLU A 83 17.57 -9.79 47.82
N GLY A 84 17.55 -8.47 48.01
CA GLY A 84 17.37 -7.81 49.31
C GLY A 84 15.96 -7.27 49.58
N ALA A 85 14.96 -7.62 48.75
CA ALA A 85 13.62 -7.03 48.84
C ALA A 85 12.86 -7.51 50.09
N THR A 86 12.41 -6.57 50.92
CA THR A 86 11.59 -6.82 52.12
C THR A 86 10.09 -6.78 51.77
N GLU A 87 9.22 -7.23 52.68
CA GLU A 87 7.76 -7.12 52.47
C GLU A 87 7.29 -5.68 52.26
N ALA A 88 7.91 -4.71 52.95
CA ALA A 88 7.63 -3.28 52.73
C ALA A 88 8.01 -2.82 51.31
N HIS A 89 9.10 -3.37 50.73
CA HIS A 89 9.44 -3.10 49.32
C HIS A 89 8.43 -3.72 48.37
N LYS A 90 7.96 -4.95 48.67
CA LYS A 90 6.94 -5.65 47.87
C LYS A 90 5.63 -4.87 47.83
N GLU A 91 5.15 -4.40 48.97
CA GLU A 91 3.93 -3.60 49.06
C GLU A 91 4.05 -2.27 48.31
N LYS A 92 5.23 -1.64 48.34
CA LYS A 92 5.44 -0.32 47.74
C LYS A 92 5.72 -0.33 46.24
N TYR A 93 6.49 -1.30 45.73
CA TYR A 93 7.07 -1.23 44.38
C TYR A 93 6.66 -2.38 43.46
N PHE A 94 6.00 -3.44 43.96
CA PHE A 94 5.67 -4.61 43.14
C PHE A 94 4.19 -4.61 42.80
N ILE A 95 3.89 -4.94 41.54
CA ILE A 95 2.53 -5.12 41.03
C ILE A 95 2.35 -6.61 40.75
N ARG A 96 1.23 -7.19 41.19
CA ARG A 96 0.92 -8.59 40.89
C ARG A 96 0.70 -8.73 39.40
N LEU A 97 1.29 -9.77 38.79
CA LEU A 97 1.18 -9.98 37.34
C LEU A 97 -0.28 -10.10 36.86
N SER A 98 -1.20 -10.60 37.71
CA SER A 98 -2.63 -10.66 37.41
C SER A 98 -3.32 -9.29 37.28
N GLN A 99 -2.68 -8.23 37.76
CA GLN A 99 -3.15 -6.84 37.65
C GLN A 99 -2.46 -6.08 36.51
N VAL A 100 -1.48 -6.70 35.84
CA VAL A 100 -0.70 -6.06 34.76
C VAL A 100 -1.37 -6.32 33.42
N THR A 101 -1.68 -5.23 32.72
CA THR A 101 -2.00 -5.29 31.28
C THR A 101 -0.72 -5.05 30.49
N ASN A 102 -0.40 -5.99 29.59
CA ASN A 102 0.80 -5.88 28.78
C ASN A 102 0.55 -5.05 27.52
N HIS A 103 1.57 -4.32 27.08
CA HIS A 103 1.58 -3.51 25.86
C HIS A 103 2.71 -3.96 24.94
N LEU A 104 2.78 -3.40 23.72
CA LEU A 104 3.96 -3.57 22.88
C LEU A 104 5.18 -2.94 23.59
N PRO A 105 6.31 -3.65 23.71
CA PRO A 105 7.42 -3.21 24.56
C PRO A 105 8.23 -2.06 23.95
N MET A 106 8.19 -1.89 22.63
CA MET A 106 8.89 -0.84 21.90
C MET A 106 7.98 -0.25 20.84
N GLU A 107 8.19 1.03 20.54
CA GLU A 107 7.72 1.64 19.31
C GLU A 107 8.57 1.08 18.14
N THR A 108 7.91 0.40 17.22
CA THR A 108 8.56 -0.26 16.09
C THR A 108 8.25 0.50 14.82
N ALA A 109 9.27 0.93 14.09
CA ALA A 109 9.10 1.55 12.77
C ALA A 109 9.07 0.48 11.68
N ASN A 110 10.03 -0.45 11.72
CA ASN A 110 10.18 -1.50 10.73
C ASN A 110 10.04 -2.89 11.33
N PHE A 111 9.27 -3.73 10.63
CA PHE A 111 9.21 -5.16 10.85
C PHE A 111 9.65 -5.88 9.58
N SER A 112 10.66 -6.74 9.69
CA SER A 112 11.09 -7.65 8.63
C SER A 112 10.92 -9.08 9.09
N ASP A 113 10.69 -10.00 8.16
CA ASP A 113 10.55 -11.40 8.50
C ASP A 113 11.42 -12.27 7.60
N PHE A 114 12.19 -13.14 8.24
CA PHE A 114 13.18 -13.97 7.58
C PHE A 114 12.61 -15.35 7.21
N TYR A 115 13.38 -16.11 6.44
CA TYR A 115 13.06 -17.48 6.08
C TYR A 115 14.31 -18.35 6.23
N CYS A 116 14.65 -18.71 7.47
CA CYS A 116 16.01 -19.16 7.83
C CYS A 116 16.13 -20.56 8.44
N SER A 117 15.03 -21.31 8.61
CA SER A 117 15.07 -22.73 9.00
C SER A 117 15.17 -23.62 7.77
N LEU A 118 16.20 -24.49 7.72
CA LEU A 118 16.40 -25.43 6.62
C LEU A 118 15.29 -26.48 6.56
N GLU A 119 14.87 -27.02 7.70
CA GLU A 119 13.80 -28.01 7.74
C GLU A 119 12.47 -27.40 7.29
N HIS A 120 12.19 -26.16 7.70
CA HIS A 120 11.03 -25.45 7.19
C HIS A 120 11.12 -25.25 5.67
N ALA A 121 12.30 -24.86 5.15
CA ALA A 121 12.50 -24.69 3.71
C ALA A 121 12.29 -25.98 2.89
N LYS A 122 12.79 -27.11 3.40
CA LYS A 122 12.54 -28.44 2.82
C LYS A 122 11.05 -28.77 2.83
N ASN A 123 10.37 -28.49 3.93
CA ASN A 123 8.94 -28.79 4.09
C ASN A 123 8.08 -27.99 3.12
N CYS A 124 8.32 -26.68 2.99
CA CYS A 124 7.63 -25.83 2.02
C CYS A 124 7.84 -26.35 0.59
N SER A 125 9.10 -26.60 0.23
CA SER A 125 9.49 -27.02 -1.13
C SER A 125 8.86 -28.36 -1.49
N ASN A 126 8.88 -29.33 -0.57
CA ASN A 126 8.23 -30.63 -0.73
C ASN A 126 6.71 -30.52 -0.94
N ILE A 127 6.04 -29.64 -0.19
CA ILE A 127 4.59 -29.40 -0.32
C ILE A 127 4.27 -28.78 -1.69
N MET A 128 5.12 -27.86 -2.16
CA MET A 128 4.96 -27.18 -3.45
C MET A 128 5.42 -28.03 -4.65
N GLY A 129 6.09 -29.16 -4.41
CA GLY A 129 6.70 -29.97 -5.47
C GLY A 129 7.87 -29.27 -6.15
N LEU A 130 8.59 -28.42 -5.42
CA LEU A 130 9.74 -27.63 -5.88
C LEU A 130 11.01 -28.03 -5.12
N GLU A 131 12.16 -27.65 -5.65
CA GLU A 131 13.42 -27.66 -4.91
C GLU A 131 13.64 -26.31 -4.22
N ILE A 132 14.43 -26.31 -3.14
CA ILE A 132 14.85 -25.06 -2.49
C ILE A 132 15.66 -24.25 -3.49
N ASN A 133 15.30 -22.98 -3.68
CA ASN A 133 16.04 -22.10 -4.58
C ASN A 133 17.51 -21.99 -4.11
N PRO A 134 18.50 -22.15 -5.02
CA PRO A 134 19.91 -22.08 -4.64
C PRO A 134 20.31 -20.83 -3.86
N ASN A 135 19.66 -19.68 -4.11
CA ASN A 135 19.94 -18.42 -3.41
C ASN A 135 19.79 -18.52 -1.88
N TRP A 136 18.88 -19.37 -1.40
CA TRP A 136 18.57 -19.57 0.01
C TRP A 136 19.80 -20.02 0.83
N TYR A 137 20.70 -20.76 0.20
CA TYR A 137 21.96 -21.21 0.82
C TYR A 137 23.07 -20.14 0.80
N TYR A 138 22.89 -19.04 0.07
CA TYR A 138 23.88 -17.95 0.00
C TYR A 138 23.46 -16.71 0.79
N ILE A 139 22.15 -16.48 0.95
CA ILE A 139 21.61 -15.33 1.66
C ILE A 139 20.45 -15.75 2.58
N PRO A 140 20.36 -15.19 3.80
CA PRO A 140 19.17 -15.34 4.63
C PRO A 140 18.02 -14.55 4.00
N SER A 141 17.11 -15.27 3.33
CA SER A 141 16.00 -14.66 2.62
C SER A 141 15.09 -13.90 3.58
N VAL A 142 14.67 -12.69 3.19
CA VAL A 142 13.91 -11.77 4.03
C VAL A 142 12.91 -10.99 3.19
N TYR A 143 11.79 -10.61 3.80
CA TYR A 143 10.83 -9.67 3.24
C TYR A 143 10.38 -8.65 4.30
N ASN A 144 9.81 -7.54 3.86
CA ASN A 144 9.25 -6.55 4.78
C ASN A 144 7.88 -7.02 5.25
N GLY A 145 7.77 -7.26 6.56
CA GLY A 145 6.51 -7.54 7.23
C GLY A 145 5.68 -6.27 7.42
N ARG A 146 4.50 -6.42 8.00
CA ARG A 146 3.59 -5.30 8.26
C ARG A 146 3.67 -4.85 9.72
N THR A 147 4.39 -3.76 9.97
CA THR A 147 4.54 -3.18 11.31
C THR A 147 3.21 -2.85 11.98
N SER A 148 2.25 -2.27 11.23
CA SER A 148 0.96 -1.85 11.77
C SER A 148 0.06 -2.98 12.28
N SER A 149 0.39 -4.23 11.97
CA SER A 149 -0.35 -5.42 12.42
C SER A 149 0.40 -6.22 13.48
N LEU A 150 1.50 -5.71 14.01
CA LEU A 150 2.14 -6.25 15.22
C LEU A 150 1.21 -6.04 16.42
N ARG A 151 1.01 -7.11 17.18
CA ARG A 151 0.09 -7.16 18.31
C ARG A 151 0.78 -7.82 19.49
N VAL A 152 0.44 -7.37 20.69
CA VAL A 152 0.90 -8.02 21.92
C VAL A 152 0.07 -9.28 22.20
N SER A 153 0.72 -10.29 22.77
CA SER A 153 0.06 -11.53 23.22
C SER A 153 -1.22 -11.25 24.03
N GLY A 154 -2.26 -12.03 23.75
CA GLY A 154 -3.59 -11.88 24.35
C GLY A 154 -4.60 -11.16 23.44
N GLN A 155 -4.14 -10.36 22.47
CA GLN A 155 -5.04 -9.73 21.51
C GLN A 155 -5.61 -10.75 20.49
N PRO A 156 -6.91 -10.74 20.21
CA PRO A 156 -7.51 -11.67 19.27
C PRO A 156 -7.10 -11.35 17.83
N VAL A 157 -6.84 -12.38 17.03
CA VAL A 157 -6.61 -12.27 15.58
C VAL A 157 -7.84 -12.75 14.84
N ARG A 158 -8.41 -11.87 14.01
CA ARG A 158 -9.58 -12.18 13.20
C ARG A 158 -9.14 -12.92 11.94
N ARG A 159 -9.85 -14.01 11.61
CA ARG A 159 -9.67 -14.72 10.34
C ARG A 159 -9.80 -13.76 9.15
N PRO A 160 -8.79 -13.67 8.27
CA PRO A 160 -8.79 -12.68 7.20
C PRO A 160 -9.71 -13.09 6.04
N TRP A 161 -10.20 -12.09 5.33
CA TRP A 161 -10.78 -12.24 3.99
C TRP A 161 -9.68 -12.05 2.95
N GLY A 162 -9.75 -12.80 1.86
CA GLY A 162 -8.76 -12.74 0.80
C GLY A 162 -9.27 -13.28 -0.53
N VAL A 163 -8.48 -13.04 -1.57
CA VAL A 163 -8.69 -13.69 -2.87
C VAL A 163 -8.03 -15.07 -2.81
N ILE A 164 -8.80 -16.09 -3.12
CA ILE A 164 -8.38 -17.50 -3.07
C ILE A 164 -8.65 -18.13 -4.42
N SER A 165 -7.66 -18.84 -4.95
CA SER A 165 -7.79 -19.70 -6.12
C SER A 165 -7.17 -21.07 -5.81
N GLU A 166 -7.84 -22.14 -6.22
CA GLU A 166 -7.27 -23.48 -6.09
C GLU A 166 -6.29 -23.74 -7.24
N PRO A 167 -5.08 -24.24 -6.97
CA PRO A 167 -4.11 -24.55 -8.02
C PRO A 167 -4.69 -25.50 -9.07
N GLY A 168 -4.70 -25.09 -10.34
CA GLY A 168 -5.24 -25.87 -11.45
C GLY A 168 -6.77 -25.82 -11.60
N ALA A 169 -7.49 -25.02 -10.82
CA ALA A 169 -8.91 -24.83 -11.01
C ALA A 169 -9.22 -24.02 -12.29
N SER A 170 -10.17 -24.50 -13.09
CA SER A 170 -10.77 -23.77 -14.20
C SER A 170 -11.75 -22.67 -13.73
N SER A 171 -12.05 -22.63 -12.44
CA SER A 171 -12.96 -21.67 -11.84
C SER A 171 -12.23 -20.36 -11.49
N PRO A 172 -12.88 -19.19 -11.66
CA PRO A 172 -12.28 -17.91 -11.33
C PRO A 172 -11.94 -17.82 -9.84
N ALA A 173 -10.95 -16.99 -9.51
CA ALA A 173 -10.59 -16.70 -8.12
C ALA A 173 -11.80 -16.13 -7.36
N THR A 174 -11.89 -16.44 -6.06
CA THR A 174 -13.03 -16.10 -5.22
C THR A 174 -12.61 -15.22 -4.05
N TRP A 175 -13.42 -14.23 -3.69
CA TRP A 175 -13.25 -13.45 -2.47
C TRP A 175 -13.97 -14.16 -1.32
N SER A 176 -13.24 -14.69 -0.35
CA SER A 176 -13.84 -15.38 0.80
C SER A 176 -12.93 -15.33 2.04
N ARG A 177 -13.46 -15.75 3.20
CA ARG A 177 -12.62 -15.96 4.40
C ARG A 177 -11.61 -17.07 4.12
N SER A 178 -10.38 -16.89 4.59
CA SER A 178 -9.36 -17.94 4.55
C SER A 178 -9.92 -19.22 5.16
N LYS A 179 -9.70 -20.33 4.47
CA LYS A 179 -10.00 -21.72 4.87
C LYS A 179 -8.74 -22.42 5.40
N ARG A 180 -7.57 -21.81 5.24
CA ARG A 180 -6.25 -22.36 5.60
C ARG A 180 -5.47 -21.37 6.47
N LEU A 181 -6.04 -21.04 7.62
CA LEU A 181 -5.39 -20.19 8.63
C LEU A 181 -4.39 -21.04 9.45
N ASP A 182 -3.19 -20.51 9.61
CA ASP A 182 -2.03 -21.20 10.17
C ASP A 182 -1.24 -20.28 11.12
N PHE A 183 -0.42 -20.88 11.97
CA PHE A 183 0.53 -20.17 12.84
C PHE A 183 1.97 -20.46 12.38
N GLU A 184 2.88 -19.52 12.62
CA GLU A 184 4.31 -19.72 12.41
C GLU A 184 5.03 -19.50 13.73
N LEU A 185 5.73 -20.53 14.23
CA LEU A 185 6.42 -20.46 15.51
C LEU A 185 7.81 -19.86 15.30
N GLU A 186 8.02 -18.66 15.84
CA GLU A 186 9.23 -17.88 15.62
C GLU A 186 9.76 -17.23 16.89
N MET A 187 10.95 -16.64 16.78
CA MET A 187 11.41 -15.61 17.69
C MET A 187 11.49 -14.27 16.97
N GLY A 188 11.15 -13.20 17.69
CA GLY A 188 11.39 -11.83 17.27
C GLY A 188 12.64 -11.28 17.94
N VAL A 189 13.45 -10.53 17.20
CA VAL A 189 14.69 -9.91 17.69
C VAL A 189 14.55 -8.41 17.64
N PHE A 190 14.51 -7.76 18.81
CA PHE A 190 14.43 -6.30 18.90
C PHE A 190 15.81 -5.66 18.81
N LEU A 191 15.89 -4.55 18.07
CA LEU A 191 17.13 -3.81 17.86
C LEU A 191 17.32 -2.67 18.88
N SER A 192 18.56 -2.52 19.33
CA SER A 192 19.00 -1.50 20.29
C SER A 192 19.71 -0.34 19.57
N LYS A 193 21.01 -0.48 19.32
CA LYS A 193 21.86 0.55 18.72
C LYS A 193 21.43 0.80 17.27
N PRO A 194 21.10 2.05 16.88
CA PRO A 194 20.74 2.35 15.51
C PRO A 194 21.96 2.28 14.58
N LEU A 195 21.71 2.05 13.29
CA LEU A 195 22.70 2.09 12.22
C LEU A 195 22.25 3.12 11.17
N ARG A 196 23.12 4.04 10.77
CA ARG A 196 22.71 5.09 9.82
C ARG A 196 22.56 4.53 8.40
N PRO A 197 21.58 5.01 7.61
CA PRO A 197 21.47 4.64 6.20
C PRO A 197 22.79 4.85 5.44
N GLY A 198 23.15 3.88 4.62
CA GLY A 198 24.41 3.82 3.88
C GLY A 198 25.59 3.21 4.66
N GLN A 199 25.45 2.91 5.95
CA GLN A 199 26.45 2.16 6.71
C GLN A 199 26.22 0.66 6.60
N ILE A 200 27.30 -0.11 6.51
CA ILE A 200 27.25 -1.58 6.50
C ILE A 200 27.58 -2.08 7.91
N LEU A 201 26.80 -3.03 8.42
CA LEU A 201 27.07 -3.69 9.69
C LEU A 201 28.11 -4.80 9.51
N ASP A 202 29.24 -4.69 10.22
CA ASP A 202 30.15 -5.83 10.39
C ASP A 202 29.55 -6.83 11.38
N ILE A 203 29.44 -8.09 10.98
CA ILE A 203 28.87 -9.17 11.81
C ILE A 203 29.52 -9.30 13.20
N ARG A 204 30.79 -8.90 13.37
CA ARG A 204 31.47 -8.87 14.68
C ARG A 204 30.78 -7.95 15.69
N ASN A 205 30.11 -6.92 15.19
CA ASN A 205 29.42 -5.92 16.00
C ASN A 205 27.92 -6.19 16.11
N ALA A 206 27.40 -7.25 15.47
CA ALA A 206 25.95 -7.53 15.44
C ALA A 206 25.36 -7.66 16.85
N LYS A 207 26.11 -8.21 17.80
CA LYS A 207 25.71 -8.32 19.21
C LYS A 207 25.37 -6.97 19.85
N GLU A 208 26.05 -5.89 19.47
CA GLU A 208 25.81 -4.53 20.00
C GLU A 208 24.47 -3.94 19.56
N HIS A 209 23.91 -4.44 18.46
CA HIS A 209 22.69 -3.95 17.84
C HIS A 209 21.44 -4.73 18.26
N VAL A 210 21.60 -5.83 19.00
CA VAL A 210 20.48 -6.63 19.52
C VAL A 210 20.19 -6.21 20.96
N PHE A 211 18.93 -5.87 21.23
CA PHE A 211 18.45 -5.60 22.59
C PHE A 211 18.06 -6.89 23.31
N GLY A 212 17.27 -7.73 22.64
CA GLY A 212 16.80 -8.99 23.18
C GLY A 212 15.75 -9.67 22.32
N PHE A 213 15.20 -10.74 22.86
CA PHE A 213 14.31 -11.65 22.16
C PHE A 213 12.88 -11.64 22.71
N VAL A 214 11.92 -11.89 21.83
CA VAL A 214 10.52 -12.20 22.14
C VAL A 214 10.08 -13.45 21.40
N ILE A 215 9.01 -14.10 21.85
CA ILE A 215 8.32 -15.11 21.04
C ILE A 215 7.50 -14.36 19.99
N LEU A 216 7.51 -14.84 18.75
CA LEU A 216 6.75 -14.27 17.64
C LEU A 216 5.88 -15.37 17.00
N ASN A 217 4.64 -15.01 16.68
CA ASN A 217 3.74 -15.83 15.88
C ASN A 217 3.29 -15.04 14.66
N ASP A 218 3.76 -15.44 13.48
CA ASP A 218 3.38 -14.81 12.23
C ASP A 218 2.17 -15.52 11.59
N TRP A 219 0.98 -15.00 11.88
CA TRP A 219 -0.26 -15.64 11.45
C TRP A 219 -0.36 -15.63 9.93
N SER A 220 -0.74 -16.78 9.38
CA SER A 220 -0.59 -17.01 7.95
C SER A 220 -1.86 -17.58 7.33
N ALA A 221 -2.39 -16.94 6.30
CA ALA A 221 -3.52 -17.44 5.51
C ALA A 221 -3.02 -18.08 4.21
N ARG A 222 -2.79 -19.39 4.23
CA ARG A 222 -2.02 -20.11 3.19
C ARG A 222 -2.69 -20.14 1.83
N ASP A 223 -4.01 -20.12 1.80
CA ASP A 223 -4.82 -20.09 0.59
C ASP A 223 -4.79 -18.72 -0.09
N ILE A 224 -4.77 -17.64 0.69
CA ILE A 224 -4.51 -16.28 0.19
C ILE A 224 -3.06 -16.19 -0.29
N GLN A 225 -2.11 -16.69 0.51
CA GLN A 225 -0.67 -16.67 0.20
C GLN A 225 -0.38 -17.36 -1.13
N GLY A 226 -0.94 -18.55 -1.35
CA GLY A 226 -0.73 -19.31 -2.58
C GLY A 226 -1.18 -18.58 -3.84
N PHE A 227 -2.17 -17.68 -3.73
CA PHE A 227 -2.63 -16.87 -4.85
C PHE A 227 -1.81 -15.59 -5.06
N GLU A 228 -1.46 -14.87 -3.99
CA GLU A 228 -0.83 -13.54 -4.10
C GLU A 228 0.70 -13.54 -4.12
N MET A 229 1.35 -14.58 -3.62
CA MET A 229 2.78 -14.57 -3.30
C MET A 229 3.67 -14.34 -4.53
N ALA A 230 3.28 -14.77 -5.72
CA ALA A 230 4.09 -14.60 -6.92
C ALA A 230 3.75 -13.29 -7.66
N PRO A 231 4.74 -12.48 -8.07
CA PRO A 231 6.18 -12.60 -7.85
C PRO A 231 6.70 -11.78 -6.65
N LEU A 232 5.84 -11.05 -5.92
CA LEU A 232 6.27 -9.98 -5.01
C LEU A 232 6.48 -10.42 -3.55
N GLY A 233 6.17 -11.67 -3.22
CA GLY A 233 6.19 -12.20 -1.85
C GLY A 233 4.83 -12.13 -1.15
N PRO A 234 4.75 -12.65 0.09
CA PRO A 234 3.52 -12.62 0.87
C PRO A 234 3.11 -11.19 1.24
N PHE A 235 1.80 -10.92 1.26
CA PHE A 235 1.27 -9.60 1.57
C PHE A 235 0.05 -9.67 2.49
N HIS A 236 -1.18 -9.75 1.96
CA HIS A 236 -2.39 -9.86 2.78
C HIS A 236 -2.44 -11.14 3.61
N SER A 237 -1.79 -12.20 3.13
CA SER A 237 -1.71 -13.49 3.81
C SER A 237 -0.92 -13.46 5.11
N LYS A 238 -0.17 -12.38 5.39
CA LYS A 238 0.62 -12.16 6.61
C LYS A 238 0.25 -10.85 7.29
N GLY A 239 -0.02 -9.81 6.50
CA GLY A 239 -0.30 -8.45 6.98
C GLY A 239 -1.59 -8.26 7.77
N PHE A 240 -2.37 -9.32 8.02
CA PHE A 240 -3.55 -9.25 8.88
C PHE A 240 -3.20 -9.36 10.38
N GLY A 241 -2.06 -9.94 10.73
CA GLY A 241 -1.66 -10.04 12.13
C GLY A 241 -0.37 -10.81 12.38
N THR A 242 0.49 -10.22 13.20
CA THR A 242 1.66 -10.88 13.78
C THR A 242 1.62 -10.64 15.29
N THR A 243 1.78 -11.67 16.11
CA THR A 243 1.70 -11.55 17.58
C THR A 243 3.07 -11.74 18.21
N ILE A 244 3.45 -10.87 19.14
CA ILE A 244 4.68 -11.00 19.92
C ILE A 244 4.42 -11.11 21.43
N SER A 245 5.30 -11.80 22.15
CA SER A 245 5.28 -11.77 23.61
C SER A 245 5.69 -10.39 24.14
N PRO A 246 5.11 -9.92 25.26
CA PRO A 246 5.36 -8.57 25.76
C PRO A 246 6.72 -8.37 26.44
N TRP A 247 7.32 -9.43 26.98
CA TRP A 247 8.55 -9.34 27.76
C TRP A 247 9.77 -9.61 26.88
N ILE A 248 10.61 -8.59 26.67
CA ILE A 248 11.88 -8.73 25.96
C ILE A 248 12.90 -9.38 26.90
N VAL A 249 13.43 -10.54 26.52
CA VAL A 249 14.51 -11.22 27.23
C VAL A 249 15.84 -10.71 26.70
N THR A 250 16.59 -9.99 27.54
CA THR A 250 17.86 -9.35 27.13
C THR A 250 18.96 -10.37 26.88
N LEU A 251 19.95 -9.98 26.07
CA LEU A 251 21.10 -10.85 25.79
C LEU A 251 21.86 -11.28 27.05
N ASP A 252 22.01 -10.40 28.04
CA ASP A 252 22.65 -10.74 29.32
C ASP A 252 21.93 -11.89 30.04
N ALA A 253 20.60 -11.92 29.96
CA ALA A 253 19.79 -12.99 30.55
C ALA A 253 19.92 -14.31 29.77
N LEU A 254 20.22 -14.23 28.47
CA LEU A 254 20.41 -15.37 27.58
C LEU A 254 21.86 -15.85 27.51
N SER A 255 22.82 -15.12 28.09
CA SER A 255 24.23 -15.52 28.10
C SER A 255 24.49 -16.95 28.61
N PRO A 256 23.78 -17.50 29.61
CA PRO A 256 24.02 -18.88 30.08
C PRO A 256 23.58 -19.97 29.11
N VAL A 257 22.79 -19.62 28.09
CA VAL A 257 22.27 -20.54 27.06
C VAL A 257 22.84 -20.26 25.67
N GLU A 258 23.85 -19.39 25.57
CA GLU A 258 24.61 -19.25 24.32
C GLU A 258 25.29 -20.59 23.96
N CYS A 259 25.27 -20.96 22.68
CA CYS A 259 25.80 -22.23 22.20
C CYS A 259 26.35 -22.14 20.76
N PRO A 260 27.09 -23.15 20.29
CA PRO A 260 27.46 -23.27 18.88
C PRO A 260 26.25 -23.45 17.96
N VAL A 261 26.42 -23.13 16.68
CA VAL A 261 25.43 -23.46 15.63
C VAL A 261 25.28 -24.97 15.52
N SER A 262 24.04 -25.47 15.49
CA SER A 262 23.79 -26.92 15.45
C SER A 262 23.86 -27.50 14.03
N ILE A 263 23.60 -26.68 13.00
CA ILE A 263 23.56 -27.08 11.60
C ILE A 263 24.77 -26.51 10.85
N PRO A 264 25.65 -27.34 10.26
CA PRO A 264 26.76 -26.84 9.46
C PRO A 264 26.25 -26.22 8.15
N GLN A 265 26.80 -25.06 7.79
CA GLN A 265 26.46 -24.36 6.56
C GLN A 265 27.31 -24.87 5.38
N SER A 266 26.64 -25.26 4.30
CA SER A 266 27.22 -25.73 3.04
C SER A 266 26.39 -25.19 1.88
N PRO A 267 26.99 -24.40 0.95
CA PRO A 267 28.38 -23.95 0.95
C PRO A 267 28.71 -23.03 2.15
N PRO A 268 30.01 -22.79 2.44
CA PRO A 268 30.40 -21.83 3.47
C PRO A 268 29.82 -20.43 3.20
N PRO A 269 29.36 -19.70 4.24
CA PRO A 269 28.82 -18.36 4.06
C PRO A 269 29.82 -17.39 3.42
N LEU A 270 29.29 -16.39 2.71
CA LEU A 270 30.08 -15.27 2.19
C LEU A 270 30.78 -14.52 3.33
N SER A 271 31.91 -13.87 3.03
CA SER A 271 32.81 -13.27 4.04
C SER A 271 32.17 -12.22 4.97
N HIS A 272 31.07 -11.59 4.56
CA HIS A 272 30.30 -10.65 5.38
C HIS A 272 29.28 -11.33 6.32
N LEU A 273 28.86 -12.56 5.99
CA LEU A 273 27.95 -13.39 6.79
C LEU A 273 28.67 -14.51 7.56
N ALA A 274 29.92 -14.79 7.25
CA ALA A 274 30.73 -15.74 7.99
C ALA A 274 30.92 -15.24 9.43
N TRP A 275 30.50 -16.03 10.41
CA TRP A 275 30.68 -15.69 11.83
C TRP A 275 32.16 -15.57 12.16
N LYS A 276 32.53 -14.44 12.77
CA LYS A 276 33.92 -14.10 13.15
C LYS A 276 34.12 -14.00 14.67
N GLY A 277 33.06 -14.19 15.44
CA GLY A 277 33.11 -14.19 16.90
C GLY A 277 33.46 -15.57 17.45
N ASP A 278 33.24 -15.76 18.75
CA ASP A 278 33.43 -17.06 19.39
C ASP A 278 32.39 -18.07 18.87
N HIS A 279 32.86 -19.17 18.29
CA HIS A 279 31.98 -20.22 17.77
C HIS A 279 31.24 -20.99 18.86
N SER A 280 31.67 -20.92 20.12
CA SER A 280 30.92 -21.48 21.25
C SER A 280 29.71 -20.64 21.66
N HIS A 281 29.64 -19.39 21.19
CA HIS A 281 28.59 -18.41 21.50
C HIS A 281 27.95 -17.85 20.22
N ALA A 282 27.69 -18.71 19.23
CA ALA A 282 27.21 -18.31 17.91
C ALA A 282 25.69 -18.18 17.79
N THR A 283 24.93 -18.86 18.66
CA THR A 283 23.46 -18.80 18.77
C THR A 283 23.02 -19.13 20.21
N TRP A 284 21.75 -19.44 20.45
CA TRP A 284 21.21 -19.78 21.77
C TRP A 284 20.39 -21.08 21.77
N ASP A 285 20.50 -21.84 22.85
CA ASP A 285 19.70 -23.03 23.15
C ASP A 285 18.37 -22.65 23.81
N ILE A 286 17.41 -22.20 23.00
CA ILE A 286 16.09 -21.73 23.46
C ILE A 286 15.02 -22.68 22.93
N GLU A 287 14.42 -23.47 23.83
CA GLU A 287 13.30 -24.35 23.50
C GLU A 287 12.01 -23.55 23.28
N LEU A 288 11.33 -23.83 22.18
CA LEU A 288 10.06 -23.22 21.78
C LEU A 288 9.01 -24.33 21.65
N SER A 289 7.79 -24.07 22.13
CA SER A 289 6.68 -25.02 21.98
C SER A 289 5.38 -24.29 21.63
N ALA A 290 4.56 -24.92 20.79
CA ALA A 290 3.25 -24.41 20.42
C ALA A 290 2.14 -25.35 20.93
N ARG A 291 1.09 -24.74 21.48
CA ARG A 291 -0.11 -25.43 21.97
C ARG A 291 -1.36 -24.77 21.43
N ILE A 292 -2.40 -25.55 21.14
CA ILE A 292 -3.71 -25.06 20.73
C ILE A 292 -4.72 -25.34 21.85
N LEU A 293 -5.46 -24.30 22.27
CA LEU A 293 -6.59 -24.43 23.19
C LEU A 293 -7.90 -24.49 22.40
N ARG A 294 -8.66 -25.57 22.56
CA ARG A 294 -9.97 -25.75 21.91
C ARG A 294 -10.98 -26.38 22.85
N LYS A 295 -12.14 -25.74 23.02
CA LYS A 295 -13.22 -26.22 23.90
C LYS A 295 -12.73 -26.59 25.32
N GLY A 296 -11.86 -25.75 25.90
CA GLY A 296 -11.27 -25.96 27.22
C GLY A 296 -10.18 -27.05 27.31
N LYS A 297 -9.81 -27.71 26.20
CA LYS A 297 -8.71 -28.68 26.14
C LYS A 297 -7.48 -28.12 25.43
N THR A 298 -6.31 -28.33 26.02
CA THR A 298 -5.02 -27.91 25.48
C THR A 298 -4.36 -29.07 24.73
N TYR A 299 -3.92 -28.81 23.51
CA TYR A 299 -3.25 -29.78 22.64
C TYR A 299 -1.83 -29.30 22.36
N HIS A 300 -0.84 -30.13 22.65
CA HIS A 300 0.54 -29.87 22.26
C HIS A 300 0.72 -30.15 20.76
N ILE A 301 1.27 -29.20 20.01
CA ILE A 301 1.40 -29.31 18.55
C ILE A 301 2.83 -29.58 18.13
N THR A 302 3.79 -28.79 18.63
CA THR A 302 5.20 -28.94 18.24
C THR A 302 6.13 -28.38 19.32
N SER A 303 7.35 -28.92 19.37
CA SER A 303 8.49 -28.39 20.12
C SER A 303 9.71 -28.29 19.20
N THR A 304 10.40 -27.17 19.26
CA THR A 304 11.60 -26.86 18.46
C THR A 304 12.59 -26.03 19.26
N ASN A 305 13.67 -25.58 18.64
CA ASN A 305 14.71 -24.80 19.30
C ASN A 305 15.32 -23.75 18.38
N LEU A 306 15.65 -22.56 18.91
CA LEU A 306 16.30 -21.50 18.13
C LEU A 306 17.63 -21.96 17.51
N LYS A 307 18.38 -22.84 18.18
CA LYS A 307 19.65 -23.36 17.66
C LYS A 307 19.50 -24.21 16.40
N ASP A 308 18.28 -24.62 16.04
CA ASP A 308 17.97 -25.39 14.83
C ASP A 308 17.78 -24.49 13.59
N LEU A 309 17.98 -23.15 13.71
CA LEU A 309 18.09 -22.26 12.57
C LEU A 309 19.37 -22.51 11.76
N TYR A 310 19.26 -22.44 10.43
CA TYR A 310 20.42 -22.53 9.53
C TYR A 310 21.20 -21.22 9.47
N TRP A 311 20.47 -20.10 9.38
CA TRP A 311 21.04 -18.75 9.48
C TRP A 311 20.80 -18.19 10.87
N THR A 312 21.86 -17.81 11.58
CA THR A 312 21.75 -17.33 12.96
C THR A 312 21.16 -15.91 13.01
N PRO A 313 20.59 -15.48 14.15
CA PRO A 313 20.13 -14.10 14.32
C PRO A 313 21.19 -13.02 14.02
N TYR A 314 22.48 -13.32 14.28
CA TYR A 314 23.56 -12.41 13.92
C TYR A 314 23.79 -12.31 12.41
N GLN A 315 23.65 -13.42 11.68
CA GLN A 315 23.73 -13.43 10.21
C GLN A 315 22.53 -12.73 9.58
N GLN A 316 21.33 -12.94 10.13
CA GLN A 316 20.11 -12.25 9.72
C GLN A 316 20.29 -10.73 9.84
N LEU A 317 20.75 -10.26 11.00
CA LEU A 317 20.98 -8.83 11.23
C LEU A 317 22.09 -8.24 10.34
N ALA A 318 23.19 -8.97 10.13
CA ALA A 318 24.24 -8.54 9.21
C ALA A 318 23.73 -8.43 7.76
N HIS A 319 22.91 -9.39 7.33
CA HIS A 319 22.28 -9.35 6.01
C HIS A 319 21.28 -8.21 5.86
N LEU A 320 20.46 -7.98 6.89
CA LEU A 320 19.43 -6.94 6.89
C LEU A 320 19.98 -5.54 6.59
N ALA A 321 21.24 -5.28 6.95
CA ALA A 321 21.95 -4.02 6.74
C ALA A 321 23.01 -4.09 5.62
N SER A 322 23.05 -5.17 4.83
CA SER A 322 24.16 -5.41 3.89
C SER A 322 24.17 -4.49 2.67
N ALA A 323 23.03 -3.95 2.25
CA ALA A 323 22.97 -2.97 1.16
C ALA A 323 22.98 -1.52 1.67
N GLY A 324 23.22 -1.33 2.98
CA GLY A 324 23.22 -0.02 3.62
C GLY A 324 21.84 0.41 4.11
N GLU A 325 20.92 -0.53 4.34
CA GLU A 325 19.67 -0.27 5.03
C GLU A 325 19.97 0.27 6.43
N GLY A 326 19.34 1.40 6.79
CA GLY A 326 19.44 1.93 8.15
C GLY A 326 18.65 1.07 9.13
N LEU A 327 19.10 1.00 10.37
CA LEU A 327 18.43 0.30 11.47
C LEU A 327 18.04 1.31 12.55
N SER A 328 16.82 1.21 13.06
CA SER A 328 16.33 2.08 14.14
C SER A 328 16.17 1.31 15.45
N THR A 329 16.31 2.01 16.57
CA THR A 329 16.00 1.43 17.89
C THR A 329 14.52 1.06 17.96
N GLY A 330 14.23 -0.19 18.28
CA GLY A 330 12.85 -0.71 18.34
C GLY A 330 12.36 -1.37 17.06
N ASP A 331 13.13 -1.32 15.98
CA ASP A 331 12.92 -2.22 14.84
C ASP A 331 13.01 -3.67 15.32
N ILE A 332 12.22 -4.54 14.70
CA ILE A 332 12.16 -5.96 15.02
C ILE A 332 12.25 -6.78 13.76
N PHE A 333 12.94 -7.92 13.81
CA PHE A 333 12.81 -8.93 12.77
C PHE A 333 12.40 -10.29 13.32
N GLY A 334 11.55 -10.99 12.57
CA GLY A 334 11.20 -12.39 12.81
C GLY A 334 12.28 -13.31 12.27
N THR A 335 12.54 -14.42 12.96
CA THR A 335 13.55 -15.40 12.52
C THR A 335 13.12 -16.18 11.27
N GLY A 336 11.85 -16.10 10.89
CA GLY A 336 11.19 -17.12 10.10
C GLY A 336 10.82 -18.33 10.94
N THR A 337 9.82 -19.08 10.48
CA THR A 337 9.34 -20.31 11.14
C THR A 337 10.49 -21.24 11.52
N ILE A 338 10.57 -21.60 12.80
CA ILE A 338 11.57 -22.52 13.33
C ILE A 338 11.00 -23.93 13.30
N SER A 339 11.67 -24.83 12.60
CA SER A 339 11.31 -26.25 12.47
C SER A 339 12.52 -27.14 12.69
N ASN A 340 12.30 -28.37 13.15
CA ASN A 340 13.32 -29.41 13.29
C ASN A 340 12.92 -30.69 12.55
N ASP A 341 13.84 -31.66 12.51
CA ASP A 341 13.71 -32.94 11.80
C ASP A 341 12.83 -33.99 12.54
N GLY A 342 12.22 -33.61 13.67
CA GLY A 342 11.34 -34.47 14.47
C GLY A 342 12.02 -35.55 15.31
N LEU A 343 13.34 -35.74 15.24
CA LEU A 343 14.03 -36.83 15.95
C LEU A 343 14.35 -36.52 17.43
N ARG A 344 14.22 -35.26 17.87
CA ARG A 344 14.61 -34.81 19.23
C ARG A 344 13.47 -34.70 20.25
N GLY A 345 12.23 -35.02 19.87
CA GLY A 345 11.04 -34.49 20.57
C GLY A 345 10.18 -35.41 21.43
N LEU A 346 10.48 -36.70 21.63
CA LEU A 346 9.51 -37.60 22.29
C LEU A 346 10.16 -38.54 23.31
N GLY A 347 10.13 -38.12 24.58
CA GLY A 347 10.54 -38.91 25.75
C GLY A 347 9.43 -39.01 26.81
N GLY A 348 8.21 -39.33 26.40
CA GLY A 348 7.09 -39.53 27.33
C GLY A 348 6.01 -40.46 26.74
N PRO A 349 5.36 -41.31 27.57
CA PRO A 349 4.51 -42.41 27.12
C PRO A 349 3.19 -42.03 26.41
N ASP A 350 2.91 -40.74 26.21
CA ASP A 350 1.74 -40.24 25.45
C ASP A 350 2.10 -39.68 24.06
N SER A 351 3.34 -39.86 23.60
CA SER A 351 3.76 -39.41 22.28
C SER A 351 3.22 -40.32 21.18
N MET A 352 2.25 -39.82 20.41
CA MET A 352 1.72 -40.51 19.22
C MET A 352 2.80 -40.62 18.14
N ASP A 353 3.48 -41.75 18.17
CA ASP A 353 4.43 -42.24 17.17
C ASP A 353 3.64 -42.86 16.00
N ALA A 354 3.53 -42.14 14.87
CA ALA A 354 3.24 -42.68 13.53
C ALA A 354 2.84 -41.56 12.54
N CYS A 355 3.79 -40.92 11.86
CA CYS A 355 3.44 -40.03 10.75
C CYS A 355 4.45 -40.03 9.59
N SER A 356 4.94 -41.20 9.15
CA SER A 356 5.79 -41.28 7.95
C SER A 356 5.05 -41.49 6.63
N LYS A 357 3.70 -41.57 6.61
CA LYS A 357 2.96 -41.86 5.36
C LYS A 357 1.56 -41.23 5.31
N ARG A 358 1.46 -39.94 4.94
CA ARG A 358 0.32 -39.36 4.18
C ARG A 358 0.56 -37.88 3.83
N LYS A 359 0.31 -37.54 2.56
CA LYS A 359 0.36 -36.18 1.99
C LYS A 359 -0.70 -35.29 2.67
N GLY A 360 -0.28 -34.35 3.51
CA GLY A 360 -1.13 -33.36 4.16
C GLY A 360 -0.42 -32.00 4.23
N TRP A 361 -1.16 -30.94 3.94
CA TRP A 361 -0.67 -29.57 3.82
C TRP A 361 -0.60 -28.90 5.20
N TYR A 362 0.43 -29.20 6.00
CA TYR A 362 0.74 -28.45 7.23
C TYR A 362 2.25 -28.25 7.32
N LEU A 363 2.68 -26.98 7.41
CA LEU A 363 4.07 -26.52 7.24
C LEU A 363 4.94 -26.70 8.49
N ASN A 364 4.32 -26.95 9.65
CA ASN A 364 4.95 -27.54 10.83
C ASN A 364 4.66 -29.05 10.78
N GLN A 365 5.61 -29.89 10.38
CA GLN A 365 5.35 -31.26 9.91
C GLN A 365 4.58 -32.17 10.90
N CYS A 366 3.78 -33.06 10.30
CA CYS A 366 3.22 -34.31 10.85
C CYS A 366 2.12 -34.22 11.92
N ILE A 367 0.85 -34.16 11.49
CA ILE A 367 -0.21 -34.88 12.22
C ILE A 367 -1.00 -35.80 11.29
N CYS A 368 -0.90 -37.08 11.64
CA CYS A 368 -1.49 -38.25 11.02
C CYS A 368 -2.97 -38.42 11.39
N SER A 369 -3.58 -39.20 10.51
CA SER A 369 -4.96 -39.59 10.31
C SER A 369 -5.65 -40.44 11.41
N SER A 370 -5.54 -40.10 12.69
CA SER A 370 -6.35 -40.78 13.74
C SER A 370 -7.57 -40.00 14.21
N LEU A 371 -7.66 -38.70 13.90
CA LEU A 371 -8.80 -37.85 14.23
C LEU A 371 -9.29 -37.21 12.93
N GLY A 372 -10.52 -37.53 12.54
CA GLY A 372 -11.11 -37.17 11.24
C GLY A 372 -10.87 -35.72 10.82
N SER A 373 -10.86 -35.51 9.50
CA SER A 373 -10.59 -34.30 8.70
C SER A 373 -11.24 -32.96 9.11
N LYS A 374 -11.87 -32.88 10.28
CA LYS A 374 -12.61 -31.71 10.79
C LYS A 374 -11.82 -30.82 11.78
N MET A 375 -10.60 -31.17 12.19
CA MET A 375 -9.97 -30.59 13.39
C MET A 375 -8.87 -29.52 13.17
N MET A 376 -8.27 -29.37 11.99
CA MET A 376 -7.09 -28.49 11.79
C MET A 376 -7.33 -27.18 11.04
N ASP A 377 -8.59 -26.84 10.75
CA ASP A 377 -8.93 -25.44 10.52
C ASP A 377 -9.11 -24.80 11.90
N LEU A 378 -8.50 -23.63 12.16
CA LEU A 378 -8.70 -22.83 13.38
C LEU A 378 -10.14 -22.28 13.43
N LYS A 379 -11.13 -23.18 13.49
CA LYS A 379 -12.55 -22.84 13.37
C LYS A 379 -12.94 -21.80 14.40
N ASP A 380 -13.70 -20.81 13.95
CA ASP A 380 -14.24 -19.73 14.75
C ASP A 380 -14.87 -20.33 16.03
N GLN A 381 -14.48 -19.83 17.21
CA GLN A 381 -15.19 -20.13 18.44
C GLN A 381 -16.45 -19.25 18.44
N GLU A 382 -17.62 -19.86 18.25
CA GLU A 382 -18.90 -19.19 18.46
C GLU A 382 -19.01 -18.81 19.93
N ALA A 383 -18.87 -17.51 20.22
CA ALA A 383 -19.20 -16.95 21.52
C ALA A 383 -20.73 -16.75 21.55
N GLY A 384 -21.41 -17.65 22.27
CA GLY A 384 -22.79 -17.43 22.69
C GLY A 384 -22.80 -16.62 23.99
N GLY A 385 -23.71 -15.65 24.07
CA GLY A 385 -24.04 -14.91 25.29
C GLY A 385 -23.74 -13.43 25.18
N ASP A 386 -24.81 -12.64 25.32
CA ASP A 386 -24.84 -11.19 25.43
C ASP A 386 -23.69 -10.63 26.28
N ALA A 387 -22.88 -9.77 25.67
CA ALA A 387 -21.95 -8.91 26.37
C ALA A 387 -22.05 -7.51 25.79
N GLN A 388 -22.56 -6.61 26.63
CA GLN A 388 -22.66 -5.17 26.43
C GLN A 388 -21.33 -4.62 25.90
N GLN A 389 -21.41 -3.87 24.79
CA GLN A 389 -20.36 -3.00 24.31
C GLN A 389 -20.21 -1.84 25.30
N GLU A 390 -19.26 -1.96 26.23
CA GLU A 390 -18.65 -0.79 26.85
C GLU A 390 -17.71 -0.14 25.85
N THR A 391 -18.15 1.04 25.43
CA THR A 391 -17.49 2.02 24.57
C THR A 391 -16.18 2.49 25.18
N ILE A 392 -15.06 2.24 24.50
CA ILE A 392 -13.82 3.01 24.65
C ILE A 392 -13.58 3.70 23.31
N GLU A 393 -13.53 5.02 23.39
CA GLU A 393 -13.72 5.99 22.30
C GLU A 393 -12.69 5.87 21.18
N ASP A 394 -13.20 5.54 19.99
CA ASP A 394 -12.59 5.86 18.70
C ASP A 394 -12.44 7.38 18.56
N THR A 395 -11.23 7.87 18.30
CA THR A 395 -11.08 9.18 17.66
C THR A 395 -10.40 9.02 16.30
N LYS A 396 -11.17 9.44 15.29
CA LYS A 396 -11.05 9.23 13.84
C LYS A 396 -9.82 9.91 13.21
N VAL A 397 -9.47 9.44 12.01
CA VAL A 397 -8.96 10.25 10.90
C VAL A 397 -9.82 11.50 10.74
N VAL A 398 -9.29 12.65 11.13
CA VAL A 398 -9.90 13.95 10.90
C VAL A 398 -9.85 14.44 9.44
N LEU A 399 -10.78 14.02 8.57
CA LEU A 399 -11.34 14.90 7.53
C LEU A 399 -11.94 16.18 8.19
N GLY A 400 -11.11 17.00 8.87
CA GLY A 400 -11.47 18.07 9.82
C GLY A 400 -12.19 17.64 11.11
N ALA A 401 -11.48 17.49 12.25
CA ALA A 401 -11.93 17.16 13.64
C ALA A 401 -11.15 16.04 14.41
N THR A 402 -9.81 15.96 14.33
CA THR A 402 -8.93 15.48 15.42
C THR A 402 -7.56 16.09 15.19
N ASP A 403 -7.02 16.79 16.19
CA ASP A 403 -5.67 17.34 16.18
C ASP A 403 -4.61 16.25 16.46
N GLU A 404 -4.69 15.09 15.80
CA GLU A 404 -3.63 14.08 15.83
C GLU A 404 -2.79 14.11 14.54
N ARG A 405 -1.54 14.55 14.68
CA ARG A 405 -0.54 14.57 13.61
C ARG A 405 0.07 13.19 13.43
N ILE A 406 -0.34 12.48 12.39
CA ILE A 406 0.38 11.30 11.89
C ILE A 406 1.66 11.80 11.21
N LEU A 407 2.83 11.40 11.74
CA LEU A 407 4.14 11.78 11.21
C LEU A 407 4.57 10.76 10.15
N TRP A 408 4.51 11.16 8.88
CA TRP A 408 5.08 10.43 7.73
C TRP A 408 6.38 11.13 7.35
N ASP A 409 7.41 10.39 6.90
CA ASP A 409 8.57 11.05 6.29
C ASP A 409 8.13 11.66 4.95
N GLU A 410 8.01 12.99 4.94
CA GLU A 410 7.63 13.79 3.78
C GLU A 410 8.51 13.46 2.55
N LYS A 411 9.80 13.12 2.76
CA LYS A 411 10.69 12.75 1.66
C LYS A 411 10.35 11.39 1.04
N GLU A 412 9.92 10.43 1.85
CA GLU A 412 9.58 9.09 1.37
C GLU A 412 8.21 9.09 0.68
N SER A 413 7.23 9.79 1.23
CA SER A 413 5.92 10.01 0.61
C SER A 413 6.06 10.66 -0.77
N GLN A 414 6.85 11.74 -0.88
CA GLN A 414 7.13 12.40 -2.15
C GLN A 414 7.88 11.49 -3.14
N THR A 415 8.76 10.61 -2.65
CA THR A 415 9.47 9.66 -3.51
C THR A 415 8.55 8.60 -4.09
N VAL A 416 7.59 8.09 -3.30
CA VAL A 416 6.58 7.13 -3.75
C VAL A 416 5.62 7.77 -4.74
N VAL A 417 5.09 8.96 -4.41
CA VAL A 417 4.22 9.73 -5.31
C VAL A 417 4.94 10.02 -6.62
N ARG A 418 6.20 10.48 -6.58
CA ARG A 418 7.00 10.74 -7.77
C ARG A 418 7.26 9.48 -8.61
N LYS A 419 7.46 8.31 -8.00
CA LYS A 419 7.62 7.04 -8.72
C LYS A 419 6.34 6.63 -9.45
N PHE A 420 5.18 6.80 -8.81
CA PHE A 420 3.87 6.56 -9.42
C PHE A 420 3.56 7.57 -10.52
N ASP A 421 3.74 8.86 -10.24
CA ASP A 421 3.53 9.95 -11.19
C ASP A 421 4.41 9.79 -12.43
N MET A 422 5.72 9.56 -12.27
CA MET A 422 6.62 9.42 -13.43
C MET A 422 6.27 8.23 -14.35
N ARG A 423 5.62 7.19 -13.83
CA ARG A 423 5.21 6.02 -14.62
C ARG A 423 3.81 6.17 -15.19
N LEU A 424 2.84 6.51 -14.36
CA LEU A 424 1.42 6.61 -14.74
C LEU A 424 1.11 7.92 -15.46
N LEU A 425 1.60 9.05 -14.96
CA LEU A 425 1.36 10.35 -15.59
C LEU A 425 1.97 10.41 -16.98
N ALA A 426 3.17 9.85 -17.17
CA ALA A 426 3.81 9.78 -18.48
C ALA A 426 2.96 9.00 -19.49
N LEU A 427 2.48 7.81 -19.11
CA LEU A 427 1.61 6.98 -19.96
C LEU A 427 0.27 7.65 -20.24
N PHE A 428 -0.40 8.20 -19.23
CA PHE A 428 -1.67 8.91 -19.41
C PHE A 428 -1.52 10.18 -20.24
N THR A 429 -0.39 10.88 -20.11
CA THR A 429 -0.09 12.06 -20.94
C THR A 429 0.08 11.68 -22.41
N VAL A 430 0.78 10.58 -22.71
CA VAL A 430 0.94 10.07 -24.08
C VAL A 430 -0.40 9.61 -24.67
N ILE A 431 -1.23 8.89 -23.89
CA ILE A 431 -2.57 8.49 -24.33
C ILE A 431 -3.44 9.72 -24.60
N ASN A 432 -3.45 10.69 -23.70
CA ASN A 432 -4.24 11.92 -23.85
C ASN A 432 -3.77 12.74 -25.06
N LEU A 433 -2.46 12.81 -25.31
CA LEU A 433 -1.89 13.45 -26.49
C LEU A 433 -2.44 12.83 -27.78
N PHE A 434 -2.40 11.50 -27.90
CA PHE A 434 -2.94 10.82 -29.08
C PHE A 434 -4.44 11.03 -29.26
N SER A 435 -5.21 11.01 -28.16
CA SER A 435 -6.64 11.33 -28.21
C SER A 435 -6.91 12.78 -28.60
N PHE A 436 -6.05 13.73 -28.22
CA PHE A 436 -6.21 15.14 -28.57
C PHE A 436 -5.91 15.41 -30.05
N ILE A 437 -5.00 14.64 -30.66
CA ILE A 437 -4.65 14.77 -32.08
C ILE A 437 -5.87 14.55 -32.98
N ASP A 438 -6.76 13.59 -32.70
CA ASP A 438 -7.99 13.40 -33.49
C ASP A 438 -8.89 14.64 -33.47
N ARG A 439 -9.03 15.28 -32.29
CA ARG A 439 -9.89 16.47 -32.12
C ARG A 439 -9.40 17.64 -32.97
N VAL A 440 -8.09 17.78 -33.13
CA VAL A 440 -7.48 18.85 -33.94
C VAL A 440 -7.46 18.48 -35.43
N ASN A 441 -7.17 17.21 -35.74
CA ASN A 441 -6.95 16.76 -37.11
C ASN A 441 -8.20 16.86 -38.00
N ILE A 442 -9.41 16.68 -37.45
CA ILE A 442 -10.63 16.88 -38.24
C ILE A 442 -10.79 18.34 -38.71
N GLY A 443 -10.33 19.31 -37.91
CA GLY A 443 -10.27 20.72 -38.29
C GLY A 443 -9.25 20.99 -39.40
N ASN A 444 -8.06 20.36 -39.31
CA ASN A 444 -7.05 20.45 -40.36
C ASN A 444 -7.52 19.77 -41.67
N ALA A 445 -8.15 18.60 -41.57
CA ALA A 445 -8.71 17.89 -42.71
C ALA A 445 -9.78 18.73 -43.44
N ARG A 446 -10.59 19.49 -42.69
CA ARG A 446 -11.53 20.47 -43.26
C ARG A 446 -10.80 21.49 -44.14
N LEU A 447 -9.71 22.08 -43.66
CA LEU A 447 -8.90 23.05 -44.41
C LEU A 447 -8.29 22.45 -45.67
N LEU A 448 -7.97 21.15 -45.64
CA LEU A 448 -7.37 20.41 -46.76
C LEU A 448 -8.39 19.88 -47.79
N GLY A 449 -9.69 20.17 -47.64
CA GLY A 449 -10.70 19.86 -48.66
C GLY A 449 -11.78 18.85 -48.26
N LEU A 450 -11.72 18.28 -47.04
CA LEU A 450 -12.70 17.29 -46.55
C LEU A 450 -14.16 17.76 -46.66
N GLU A 451 -14.41 19.06 -46.51
CA GLU A 451 -15.75 19.64 -46.63
C GLU A 451 -16.32 19.48 -48.05
N LYS A 452 -15.47 19.65 -49.06
CA LYS A 452 -15.82 19.54 -50.47
C LYS A 452 -16.04 18.08 -50.87
N ASP A 453 -15.14 17.20 -50.43
CA ASP A 453 -15.14 15.78 -50.81
C ASP A 453 -16.36 15.03 -50.25
N LEU A 454 -16.82 15.40 -49.05
CA LEU A 454 -18.00 14.78 -48.40
C LEU A 454 -19.30 15.57 -48.58
N GLY A 455 -19.28 16.69 -49.29
CA GLY A 455 -20.46 17.55 -49.53
C GLY A 455 -21.02 18.18 -48.24
N LEU A 456 -20.15 18.54 -47.30
CA LEU A 456 -20.47 19.08 -45.97
C LEU A 456 -20.72 20.60 -45.98
N PHE A 457 -21.48 21.11 -46.95
CA PHE A 457 -21.74 22.54 -47.09
C PHE A 457 -22.46 23.17 -45.89
N GLY A 458 -22.07 24.40 -45.56
CA GLY A 458 -22.73 25.22 -44.53
C GLY A 458 -22.43 24.70 -43.12
N LEU A 459 -23.48 24.55 -42.29
CA LEU A 459 -23.33 24.11 -40.90
C LEU A 459 -23.30 22.59 -40.73
N ARG A 460 -23.25 21.82 -41.83
CA ARG A 460 -23.25 20.34 -41.79
C ARG A 460 -21.98 19.77 -41.17
N PHE A 461 -20.84 20.43 -41.37
CA PHE A 461 -19.60 20.07 -40.68
C PHE A 461 -19.72 20.20 -39.16
N ASN A 462 -20.48 21.18 -38.66
CA ASN A 462 -20.71 21.37 -37.23
C ASN A 462 -21.50 20.21 -36.61
N ILE A 463 -22.39 19.58 -37.38
CA ILE A 463 -23.11 18.36 -36.97
C ILE A 463 -22.11 17.22 -36.76
N ALA A 464 -21.12 17.05 -37.63
CA ALA A 464 -20.08 16.02 -37.47
C ALA A 464 -19.27 16.21 -36.17
N LEU A 465 -18.92 17.46 -35.83
CA LEU A 465 -18.23 17.79 -34.58
C LEU A 465 -19.09 17.48 -33.35
N MET A 466 -20.38 17.84 -33.41
CA MET A 466 -21.33 17.63 -32.32
C MET A 466 -21.61 16.15 -32.04
N CYS A 467 -21.67 15.29 -33.07
CA CYS A 467 -21.97 13.86 -32.93
C CYS A 467 -21.08 13.14 -31.91
N LEU A 468 -19.79 13.47 -31.86
CA LEU A 468 -18.84 12.93 -30.88
C LEU A 468 -19.24 13.27 -29.44
N PHE A 469 -19.56 14.53 -29.19
CA PHE A 469 -19.83 15.01 -27.84
C PHE A 469 -21.19 14.56 -27.33
N VAL A 470 -22.19 14.40 -28.21
CA VAL A 470 -23.51 13.87 -27.84
C VAL A 470 -23.38 12.44 -27.32
N SER A 471 -22.70 11.54 -28.04
CA SER A 471 -22.51 10.17 -27.56
C SER A 471 -21.61 10.11 -26.34
N TYR A 472 -20.55 10.92 -26.29
CA TYR A 472 -19.66 11.01 -25.12
C TYR A 472 -20.42 11.38 -23.84
N CYS A 473 -21.29 12.41 -23.89
CA CYS A 473 -22.07 12.83 -22.71
C CYS A 473 -23.00 11.73 -22.19
N ILE A 474 -23.58 10.93 -23.09
CA ILE A 474 -24.50 9.83 -22.73
C ILE A 474 -23.72 8.67 -22.11
N VAL A 475 -22.54 8.35 -22.65
CA VAL A 475 -21.79 7.13 -22.32
C VAL A 475 -20.76 7.33 -21.19
N GLU A 476 -20.29 8.55 -20.93
CA GLU A 476 -19.26 8.85 -19.92
C GLU A 476 -19.61 8.32 -18.52
N LEU A 477 -20.84 8.56 -18.05
CA LEU A 477 -21.26 8.12 -16.71
C LEU A 477 -21.37 6.58 -16.61
N PRO A 478 -22.09 5.90 -17.52
CA PRO A 478 -22.12 4.44 -17.56
C PRO A 478 -20.74 3.79 -17.73
N SER A 479 -19.88 4.38 -18.57
CA SER A 479 -18.51 3.93 -18.82
C SER A 479 -17.65 3.94 -17.54
N ASN A 480 -17.73 5.01 -16.74
CA ASN A 480 -17.00 5.10 -15.47
C ASN A 480 -17.49 4.07 -14.43
N ILE A 481 -18.79 3.75 -14.42
CA ILE A 481 -19.34 2.69 -13.58
C ILE A 481 -18.84 1.32 -14.05
N LEU A 482 -18.86 1.07 -15.36
CA LEU A 482 -18.40 -0.18 -15.97
C LEU A 482 -16.89 -0.41 -15.74
N CYS A 483 -16.08 0.66 -15.80
CA CYS A 483 -14.65 0.63 -15.49
C CYS A 483 -14.37 0.07 -14.08
N LYS A 484 -15.21 0.41 -13.10
CA LYS A 484 -15.09 -0.12 -11.72
C LYS A 484 -15.46 -1.60 -11.61
N ILE A 485 -16.44 -2.06 -12.40
CA ILE A 485 -16.92 -3.44 -12.37
C ILE A 485 -15.93 -4.38 -13.07
N VAL A 486 -15.45 -3.99 -14.26
CA VAL A 486 -14.55 -4.79 -15.10
C VAL A 486 -13.09 -4.67 -14.66
N GLY A 487 -12.76 -3.58 -13.96
CA GLY A 487 -11.39 -3.25 -13.56
C GLY A 487 -10.67 -2.43 -14.64
N GLY A 488 -10.08 -1.30 -14.23
CA GLY A 488 -9.45 -0.34 -15.14
C GLY A 488 -8.28 -0.90 -15.96
N HIS A 489 -7.59 -1.93 -15.45
CA HIS A 489 -6.48 -2.59 -16.13
C HIS A 489 -6.90 -3.33 -17.42
N ILE A 490 -8.17 -3.77 -17.52
CA ILE A 490 -8.74 -4.35 -18.74
C ILE A 490 -9.50 -3.28 -19.51
N TYR A 491 -10.30 -2.47 -18.81
CA TYR A 491 -11.23 -1.53 -19.44
C TYR A 491 -10.54 -0.39 -20.18
N ILE A 492 -9.48 0.20 -19.60
CA ILE A 492 -8.79 1.36 -20.19
C ILE A 492 -8.03 0.99 -21.49
N PRO A 493 -7.17 -0.05 -21.52
CA PRO A 493 -6.48 -0.44 -22.77
C PRO A 493 -7.46 -0.82 -23.88
N THR A 494 -8.56 -1.46 -23.51
CA THR A 494 -9.62 -1.87 -24.42
C THR A 494 -10.32 -0.68 -25.08
N LEU A 495 -10.66 0.35 -24.29
CA LEU A 495 -11.21 1.61 -24.82
C LEU A 495 -10.22 2.31 -25.76
N VAL A 496 -8.94 2.38 -25.39
CA VAL A 496 -7.89 3.01 -26.22
C VAL A 496 -7.72 2.28 -27.56
N LEU A 497 -7.73 0.95 -27.56
CA LEU A 497 -7.66 0.15 -28.79
C LEU A 497 -8.84 0.43 -29.73
N CYS A 498 -10.05 0.45 -29.18
CA CYS A 498 -11.25 0.70 -29.97
C CYS A 498 -11.31 2.13 -30.51
N PHE A 499 -10.89 3.12 -29.71
CA PHE A 499 -10.74 4.50 -30.15
C PHE A 499 -9.78 4.58 -31.34
N GLY A 500 -8.64 3.87 -31.29
CA GLY A 500 -7.68 3.78 -32.38
C GLY A 500 -8.28 3.17 -33.66
N ILE A 501 -9.02 2.07 -33.54
CA ILE A 501 -9.66 1.39 -34.68
C ILE A 501 -10.68 2.31 -35.36
N ILE A 502 -11.58 2.95 -34.61
CA ILE A 502 -12.60 3.82 -35.20
C ILE A 502 -11.96 5.07 -35.82
N THR A 503 -10.90 5.60 -35.21
CA THR A 503 -10.12 6.71 -35.80
C THR A 503 -9.52 6.29 -37.14
N MET A 504 -8.98 5.06 -37.24
CA MET A 504 -8.48 4.52 -38.51
C MET A 504 -9.60 4.34 -39.53
N LEU A 505 -10.77 3.82 -39.13
CA LEU A 505 -11.93 3.68 -40.04
C LEU A 505 -12.43 5.03 -40.56
N THR A 506 -12.20 6.13 -39.84
CA THR A 506 -12.59 7.47 -40.27
C THR A 506 -11.84 7.90 -41.54
N SER A 507 -10.64 7.38 -41.82
CA SER A 507 -9.91 7.68 -43.06
C SER A 507 -10.51 7.02 -44.30
N LEU A 508 -11.34 5.99 -44.13
CA LEU A 508 -12.00 5.24 -45.21
C LEU A 508 -13.39 5.81 -45.56
N VAL A 509 -13.78 6.92 -44.94
CA VAL A 509 -15.12 7.50 -45.12
C VAL A 509 -15.19 8.29 -46.43
N GLU A 510 -16.05 7.84 -47.32
CA GLU A 510 -16.30 8.50 -48.61
C GLU A 510 -17.64 9.28 -48.65
N GLN A 511 -18.45 9.19 -47.59
CA GLN A 511 -19.77 9.82 -47.52
C GLN A 511 -20.04 10.47 -46.16
N LYS A 512 -20.78 11.59 -46.15
CA LYS A 512 -21.13 12.34 -44.93
C LYS A 512 -21.72 11.49 -43.81
N GLY A 513 -22.55 10.49 -44.15
CA GLY A 513 -23.16 9.59 -43.17
C GLY A 513 -22.13 8.72 -42.45
N GLY A 514 -21.12 8.23 -43.17
CA GLY A 514 -20.00 7.48 -42.59
C GLY A 514 -19.20 8.33 -41.60
N LEU A 515 -19.03 9.63 -41.87
CA LEU A 515 -18.32 10.53 -40.97
C LEU A 515 -19.10 10.74 -39.67
N TYR A 516 -20.41 10.99 -39.76
CA TYR A 516 -21.27 11.16 -38.59
C TYR A 516 -21.30 9.89 -37.73
N THR A 517 -21.42 8.71 -38.36
CA THR A 517 -21.37 7.42 -37.68
C THR A 517 -20.03 7.23 -36.97
N CYS A 518 -18.89 7.39 -37.66
CA CYS A 518 -17.57 7.23 -37.03
C CYS A 518 -17.39 8.20 -35.85
N ARG A 519 -17.82 9.45 -35.99
CA ARG A 519 -17.77 10.46 -34.91
C ARG A 519 -18.66 10.07 -33.72
N PHE A 520 -19.86 9.58 -33.98
CA PHE A 520 -20.75 9.09 -32.93
C PHE A 520 -20.19 7.86 -32.22
N LEU A 521 -19.58 6.92 -32.95
CA LEU A 521 -18.98 5.71 -32.39
C LEU A 521 -17.74 5.99 -31.55
N LEU A 522 -16.91 6.96 -31.94
CA LEU A 522 -15.78 7.45 -31.13
C LEU A 522 -16.22 7.95 -29.75
N GLY A 523 -17.47 8.42 -29.62
CA GLY A 523 -18.04 8.83 -28.34
C GLY A 523 -18.63 7.70 -27.48
N GLY A 524 -18.54 6.42 -27.90
CA GLY A 524 -18.45 5.33 -26.90
C GLY A 524 -19.31 4.07 -27.05
N LEU A 525 -20.22 3.93 -28.03
CA LEU A 525 -21.16 2.80 -28.00
C LEU A 525 -20.63 1.50 -28.65
N VAL A 526 -19.74 1.60 -29.64
CA VAL A 526 -19.17 0.43 -30.34
C VAL A 526 -17.81 0.01 -29.77
N SER A 527 -17.13 0.90 -29.05
CA SER A 527 -15.85 0.62 -28.38
C SER A 527 -15.95 -0.45 -27.30
N ILE A 528 -17.12 -0.62 -26.70
CA ILE A 528 -17.37 -1.63 -25.66
C ILE A 528 -17.66 -3.01 -26.28
N ILE A 529 -18.21 -3.06 -27.50
CA ILE A 529 -18.64 -4.28 -28.19
C ILE A 529 -17.52 -4.81 -29.11
N LEU A 530 -16.85 -3.95 -29.88
CA LEU A 530 -15.70 -4.33 -30.71
C LEU A 530 -14.49 -4.77 -29.89
N ALA A 531 -14.35 -4.26 -28.67
CA ALA A 531 -13.38 -4.73 -27.68
C ALA A 531 -13.34 -6.24 -27.49
N VAL A 532 -14.52 -6.84 -27.33
CA VAL A 532 -14.71 -8.27 -27.09
C VAL A 532 -14.37 -9.08 -28.36
N ILE A 533 -14.61 -8.51 -29.54
CA ILE A 533 -14.38 -9.14 -30.84
C ILE A 533 -12.92 -8.99 -31.29
N ALA A 534 -12.30 -7.83 -31.04
CA ALA A 534 -10.92 -7.51 -31.42
C ALA A 534 -9.89 -8.33 -30.63
N PHE A 535 -10.17 -8.63 -29.35
CA PHE A 535 -9.36 -9.52 -28.52
C PHE A 535 -9.23 -10.94 -29.11
N ILE A 536 -10.21 -11.36 -29.91
CA ILE A 536 -10.26 -12.72 -30.50
C ILE A 536 -9.73 -12.74 -31.93
N CYS A 537 -9.83 -11.64 -32.69
CA CYS A 537 -9.66 -11.66 -34.14
C CYS A 537 -8.43 -10.92 -34.71
N ILE A 538 -7.71 -10.08 -33.95
CA ILE A 538 -6.74 -9.13 -34.55
C ILE A 538 -5.26 -9.50 -34.26
N PRO A 539 -4.42 -9.72 -35.28
CA PRO A 539 -2.98 -9.95 -35.12
C PRO A 539 -2.19 -8.66 -34.87
N SER A 540 -1.10 -8.79 -34.12
CA SER A 540 -0.30 -7.71 -33.49
C SER A 540 0.58 -6.87 -34.43
N GLY A 541 0.51 -7.07 -35.76
CA GLY A 541 1.28 -6.32 -36.75
C GLY A 541 1.10 -6.85 -38.18
N PRO A 542 1.55 -6.10 -39.21
CA PRO A 542 1.41 -6.52 -40.62
C PRO A 542 2.17 -7.81 -40.93
N GLU A 543 3.22 -8.13 -40.17
CA GLU A 543 3.97 -9.38 -40.30
C GLU A 543 3.20 -10.59 -39.77
N SER A 544 2.38 -10.41 -38.72
CA SER A 544 1.55 -11.45 -38.11
C SER A 544 0.13 -11.55 -38.71
N ALA A 545 -0.18 -10.71 -39.70
CA ALA A 545 -1.45 -10.73 -40.43
C ALA A 545 -1.58 -11.99 -41.31
N ARG A 546 -2.42 -12.92 -40.88
CA ARG A 546 -2.64 -14.23 -41.54
C ARG A 546 -3.33 -14.16 -42.90
N PHE A 547 -3.88 -13.01 -43.26
CA PHE A 547 -4.67 -12.80 -44.48
C PHE A 547 -3.90 -12.07 -45.60
N LEU A 548 -2.64 -11.67 -45.38
CA LEU A 548 -1.79 -11.01 -46.37
C LEU A 548 -0.73 -11.95 -46.94
N THR A 549 -0.46 -11.85 -48.24
CA THR A 549 0.67 -12.56 -48.89
C THR A 549 2.01 -11.84 -48.64
N GLU A 550 3.12 -12.56 -48.74
CA GLU A 550 4.46 -12.03 -48.41
C GLU A 550 4.90 -10.82 -49.28
N SER A 551 4.39 -10.70 -50.50
CA SER A 551 4.62 -9.52 -51.35
C SER A 551 3.78 -8.31 -50.91
N GLN A 552 2.54 -8.54 -50.44
CA GLN A 552 1.65 -7.50 -49.92
C GLN A 552 2.10 -6.96 -48.55
N LYS A 553 2.69 -7.82 -47.71
CA LYS A 553 3.28 -7.41 -46.43
C LYS A 553 4.41 -6.40 -46.60
N ARG A 554 5.28 -6.58 -47.60
CA ARG A 554 6.39 -5.63 -47.88
C ARG A 554 5.89 -4.26 -48.33
N VAL A 555 4.89 -4.21 -49.21
CA VAL A 555 4.30 -2.95 -49.69
C VAL A 555 3.63 -2.16 -48.55
N ALA A 556 2.99 -2.85 -47.60
CA ALA A 556 2.38 -2.22 -46.43
C ALA A 556 3.42 -1.59 -45.49
N VAL A 557 4.58 -2.24 -45.31
CA VAL A 557 5.69 -1.73 -44.50
C VAL A 557 6.39 -0.53 -45.16
N ASP A 558 6.55 -0.55 -46.48
CA ASP A 558 7.19 0.55 -47.21
C ASP A 558 6.31 1.81 -47.29
N ARG A 559 4.97 1.67 -47.37
CA ARG A 559 4.05 2.83 -47.28
C ARG A 559 4.10 3.54 -45.93
N MET A 560 4.22 2.80 -44.82
CA MET A 560 4.35 3.40 -43.48
C MET A 560 5.60 4.27 -43.31
N ARG A 561 6.66 4.01 -44.09
CA ARG A 561 7.90 4.81 -44.07
C ARG A 561 7.79 6.12 -44.86
N ILE A 562 6.89 6.18 -45.85
CA ILE A 562 6.71 7.34 -46.73
C ILE A 562 5.80 8.40 -46.10
N ASP A 563 4.83 8.01 -45.27
CA ASP A 563 3.90 8.94 -44.58
C ASP A 563 4.52 9.73 -43.42
N SER A 564 5.77 9.41 -43.01
CA SER A 564 6.47 10.12 -41.92
C SER A 564 7.12 11.44 -42.35
N ALA A 565 6.98 11.85 -43.62
CA ALA A 565 7.65 13.00 -44.19
C ALA A 565 6.64 14.06 -44.72
N GLY A 566 6.13 14.94 -43.85
CA GLY A 566 5.41 16.12 -44.35
C GLY A 566 4.82 17.09 -43.32
N THR A 567 5.33 18.33 -43.37
CA THR A 567 4.63 19.65 -43.30
C THR A 567 5.15 20.65 -42.26
N THR A 568 5.47 21.85 -42.77
CA THR A 568 6.44 22.83 -42.23
C THR A 568 5.80 24.18 -41.82
N GLU A 569 4.50 24.22 -41.50
CA GLU A 569 3.80 25.52 -41.27
C GLU A 569 3.14 25.65 -39.88
N HIS A 570 3.77 25.10 -38.84
CA HIS A 570 3.15 24.91 -37.50
C HIS A 570 3.81 25.71 -36.35
N SER A 571 4.73 26.64 -36.66
CA SER A 571 5.64 27.24 -35.65
C SER A 571 4.95 28.14 -34.61
N GLN A 572 4.07 29.07 -35.04
CA GLN A 572 3.52 30.07 -34.11
C GLN A 572 2.39 29.52 -33.22
N THR A 573 1.57 28.60 -33.73
CA THR A 573 0.54 27.89 -32.96
C THR A 573 1.16 27.07 -31.83
N LYS A 574 2.31 26.41 -32.08
CA LYS A 574 3.04 25.64 -31.06
C LYS A 574 3.49 26.49 -29.88
N PHE A 575 3.95 27.73 -30.12
CA PHE A 575 4.46 28.60 -29.06
C PHE A 575 3.37 29.08 -28.08
N ARG A 576 2.17 29.40 -28.59
CA ARG A 576 0.98 29.73 -27.77
C ARG A 576 0.61 28.61 -26.80
N HIS A 577 0.49 27.39 -27.31
CA HIS A 577 0.08 26.24 -26.50
C HIS A 577 1.18 25.81 -25.52
N ALA A 578 2.46 25.98 -25.90
CA ALA A 578 3.59 25.76 -25.01
C ALA A 578 3.60 26.75 -23.82
N ALA A 579 3.33 28.05 -24.07
CA ALA A 579 3.21 29.04 -23.02
C ALA A 579 2.04 28.75 -22.07
N ALA A 580 0.87 28.38 -22.60
CA ALA A 580 -0.27 27.97 -21.80
C ALA A 580 0.03 26.71 -20.96
N CYS A 581 0.75 25.73 -21.51
CA CYS A 581 1.19 24.53 -20.79
C CYS A 581 2.10 24.88 -19.61
N ALA A 582 3.14 25.70 -19.84
CA ALA A 582 4.06 26.13 -18.79
C ALA A 582 3.33 26.86 -17.66
N ILE A 583 2.41 27.78 -18.00
CA ILE A 583 1.60 28.51 -17.03
C ILE A 583 0.67 27.56 -16.26
N SER A 584 0.02 26.60 -16.93
CA SER A 584 -0.83 25.61 -16.26
C SER A 584 -0.07 24.74 -15.25
N ILE A 585 1.18 24.36 -15.54
CA ILE A 585 2.04 23.62 -14.61
C ILE A 585 2.36 24.49 -13.38
N VAL A 586 2.76 25.74 -13.60
CA VAL A 586 3.09 26.68 -12.51
C VAL A 586 1.86 26.97 -11.64
N VAL A 587 0.71 27.21 -12.26
CA VAL A 587 -0.57 27.44 -11.57
C VAL A 587 -1.01 26.21 -10.77
N GLY A 588 -0.86 25.01 -11.33
CA GLY A 588 -1.10 23.75 -10.63
C GLY A 588 -0.20 23.59 -9.40
N TYR A 589 1.12 23.83 -9.57
CA TYR A 589 2.08 23.78 -8.48
C TYR A 589 1.75 24.77 -7.35
N ILE A 590 1.39 26.01 -7.69
CA ILE A 590 0.98 27.03 -6.71
C ILE A 590 -0.29 26.59 -5.97
N SER A 591 -1.30 26.10 -6.71
CA SER A 591 -2.55 25.60 -6.13
C SER A 591 -2.32 24.47 -5.12
N ASP A 592 -1.42 23.54 -5.42
CA ASP A 592 -1.07 22.46 -4.50
C ASP A 592 -0.24 22.94 -3.31
N ARG A 593 0.72 23.86 -3.54
CA ARG A 593 1.58 24.40 -2.49
C ARG A 593 0.81 25.11 -1.37
N TYR A 594 -0.29 25.77 -1.71
CA TYR A 594 -1.11 26.57 -0.77
C TYR A 594 -2.41 25.88 -0.34
N GLU A 595 -2.70 24.68 -0.85
CA GLU A 595 -3.92 23.91 -0.56
C GLU A 595 -5.24 24.70 -0.73
N ASN A 596 -5.24 25.72 -1.60
CA ASN A 596 -6.34 26.68 -1.70
C ASN A 596 -6.69 26.96 -3.17
N ARG A 597 -7.59 26.13 -3.70
CA ARG A 597 -7.85 26.05 -5.14
C ARG A 597 -8.77 27.17 -5.60
N GLY A 598 -9.75 27.54 -4.79
CA GLY A 598 -10.70 28.61 -5.12
C GLY A 598 -10.02 29.96 -5.32
N TRP A 599 -9.04 30.32 -4.47
CA TRP A 599 -8.31 31.59 -4.66
C TRP A 599 -7.46 31.60 -5.92
N VAL A 600 -6.82 30.49 -6.26
CA VAL A 600 -6.03 30.39 -7.50
C VAL A 600 -6.93 30.50 -8.73
N ILE A 601 -8.11 29.85 -8.71
CA ILE A 601 -9.12 29.99 -9.77
C ILE A 601 -9.63 31.43 -9.86
N PHE A 602 -9.93 32.06 -8.72
CA PHE A 602 -10.41 33.44 -8.64
C PHE A 602 -9.44 34.45 -9.27
N VAL A 603 -8.13 34.26 -9.07
CA VAL A 603 -7.08 35.15 -9.60
C VAL A 603 -6.79 34.89 -11.08
N THR A 604 -6.91 33.64 -11.55
CA THR A 604 -6.51 33.25 -12.91
C THR A 604 -7.58 33.53 -13.97
N ILE A 605 -8.88 33.37 -13.65
CA ILE A 605 -9.99 33.64 -14.60
C ILE A 605 -9.98 35.09 -15.14
N PRO A 606 -9.73 36.14 -14.34
CA PRO A 606 -9.63 37.52 -14.83
C PRO A 606 -8.65 37.73 -16.00
N PHE A 607 -7.56 36.96 -16.09
CA PHE A 607 -6.64 37.04 -17.24
C PHE A 607 -7.31 36.52 -18.52
N GLY A 608 -8.10 35.45 -18.42
CA GLY A 608 -8.92 34.94 -19.52
C GLY A 608 -9.99 35.95 -19.96
N ILE A 609 -10.67 36.57 -18.99
CA ILE A 609 -11.67 37.63 -19.23
C ILE A 609 -11.01 38.83 -19.92
N ALA A 610 -9.85 39.28 -19.45
CA ALA A 610 -9.11 40.38 -20.06
C ALA A 610 -8.68 40.05 -21.50
N GLY A 611 -8.16 38.84 -21.75
CA GLY A 611 -7.79 38.39 -23.09
C GLY A 611 -8.98 38.33 -24.05
N MET A 612 -10.13 37.78 -23.61
CA MET A 612 -11.36 37.74 -24.41
C MET A 612 -11.98 39.13 -24.60
N GLY A 613 -11.91 39.99 -23.58
CA GLY A 613 -12.34 41.38 -23.67
C GLY A 613 -11.51 42.17 -24.69
N LEU A 614 -10.19 41.99 -24.71
CA LEU A 614 -9.33 42.58 -25.74
C LEU A 614 -9.71 42.09 -27.15
N LEU A 615 -10.07 40.81 -27.33
CA LEU A 615 -10.53 40.31 -28.63
C LEU A 615 -11.83 40.96 -29.11
N GLU A 616 -12.77 41.21 -28.20
CA GLU A 616 -14.06 41.85 -28.48
C GLU A 616 -13.90 43.35 -28.78
N PHE A 617 -13.15 44.08 -27.96
CA PHE A 617 -13.07 45.54 -28.01
C PHE A 617 -11.99 46.07 -28.96
N LEU A 618 -10.99 45.27 -29.34
CA LEU A 618 -10.02 45.69 -30.36
C LEU A 618 -10.66 45.71 -31.76
N PRO A 619 -10.40 46.73 -32.59
CA PRO A 619 -10.88 46.80 -33.95
C PRO A 619 -10.22 45.72 -34.84
N ALA A 620 -10.95 45.28 -35.87
CA ALA A 620 -10.47 44.28 -36.84
C ALA A 620 -9.23 44.73 -37.64
N SER A 621 -8.95 46.05 -37.68
CA SER A 621 -7.78 46.65 -38.31
C SER A 621 -6.46 46.37 -37.59
N MET A 622 -6.47 45.78 -36.38
CA MET A 622 -5.28 45.47 -35.60
C MET A 622 -5.10 43.95 -35.36
N PRO A 623 -4.84 43.14 -36.41
CA PRO A 623 -4.73 41.69 -36.28
C PRO A 623 -3.60 41.25 -35.34
N GLY A 624 -2.47 41.99 -35.31
CA GLY A 624 -1.36 41.70 -34.39
C GLY A 624 -1.72 41.88 -32.92
N ALA A 625 -2.51 42.91 -32.57
CA ALA A 625 -2.97 43.14 -31.20
C ALA A 625 -4.02 42.09 -30.78
N LYS A 626 -4.93 41.71 -31.68
CA LYS A 626 -5.86 40.60 -31.45
C LYS A 626 -5.12 39.27 -31.28
N TYR A 627 -4.05 39.05 -32.03
CA TYR A 627 -3.19 37.88 -31.86
C TYR A 627 -2.48 37.88 -30.50
N GLY A 628 -1.97 39.03 -30.05
CA GLY A 628 -1.41 39.21 -28.71
C GLY A 628 -2.42 38.92 -27.59
N ALA A 629 -3.69 39.32 -27.77
CA ALA A 629 -4.77 39.03 -26.82
C ALA A 629 -4.99 37.51 -26.61
N LEU A 630 -4.72 36.68 -27.63
CA LEU A 630 -4.80 35.22 -27.50
C LEU A 630 -3.74 34.64 -26.55
N TYR A 631 -2.57 35.28 -26.40
CA TYR A 631 -1.54 34.86 -25.43
C TYR A 631 -1.93 35.17 -23.99
N LEU A 632 -2.85 36.11 -23.78
CA LEU A 632 -3.44 36.39 -22.47
C LEU A 632 -4.65 35.49 -22.20
N ALA A 633 -5.51 35.30 -23.21
CA ALA A 633 -6.71 34.48 -23.11
C ALA A 633 -6.39 32.99 -22.89
N ALA A 634 -5.45 32.43 -23.67
CA ALA A 634 -5.21 30.99 -23.68
C ALA A 634 -4.71 30.45 -22.32
N PRO A 635 -3.69 31.01 -21.66
CA PRO A 635 -3.29 30.55 -20.33
C PRO A 635 -4.42 30.72 -19.31
N GLY A 636 -5.12 31.85 -19.33
CA GLY A 636 -6.26 32.09 -18.45
C GLY A 636 -7.36 31.03 -18.59
N ILE A 637 -7.61 30.51 -19.80
CA ILE A 637 -8.64 29.50 -20.06
C ILE A 637 -8.15 28.08 -19.78
N TYR A 638 -6.94 27.73 -20.23
CA TYR A 638 -6.43 26.36 -20.11
C TYR A 638 -5.94 26.01 -18.71
N SER A 639 -5.51 26.99 -17.91
CA SER A 639 -4.96 26.73 -16.57
C SER A 639 -6.02 26.44 -15.51
N PHE A 640 -7.29 26.84 -15.67
CA PHE A 640 -8.32 26.55 -14.66
C PHE A 640 -9.01 25.19 -14.81
N LEU A 641 -9.08 24.61 -16.02
CA LEU A 641 -9.79 23.35 -16.26
C LEU A 641 -9.35 22.22 -15.30
N PRO A 642 -8.05 21.93 -15.13
CA PRO A 642 -7.60 20.91 -14.16
C PRO A 642 -7.88 21.32 -12.70
N LEU A 643 -7.86 22.62 -12.39
CA LEU A 643 -8.14 23.12 -11.04
C LEU A 643 -9.60 22.90 -10.64
N TRP A 644 -10.57 23.10 -11.55
CA TRP A 644 -11.98 22.83 -11.26
C TRP A 644 -12.25 21.36 -10.99
N LEU A 645 -11.62 20.47 -11.75
CA LEU A 645 -11.70 19.04 -11.51
C LEU A 645 -11.10 18.67 -10.15
N ALA A 646 -9.89 19.17 -9.85
CA ALA A 646 -9.23 18.92 -8.58
C ALA A 646 -10.02 19.48 -7.39
N TRP A 647 -10.62 20.67 -7.55
CA TRP A 647 -11.45 21.30 -6.52
C TRP A 647 -12.75 20.53 -6.26
N ALA A 648 -13.39 20.01 -7.32
CA ALA A 648 -14.56 19.15 -7.20
C ALA A 648 -14.22 17.82 -6.49
N VAL A 649 -13.11 17.17 -6.86
CA VAL A 649 -12.66 15.90 -6.25
C VAL A 649 -12.24 16.08 -4.80
N ASN A 650 -11.60 17.20 -4.44
CA ASN A 650 -11.22 17.51 -3.06
C ASN A 650 -12.44 17.67 -2.13
N ASN A 651 -13.58 18.09 -2.69
CA ASN A 651 -14.84 18.27 -1.96
C ASN A 651 -15.74 17.03 -1.96
N ALA A 652 -15.24 15.90 -2.46
CA ALA A 652 -15.90 14.59 -2.40
C ALA A 652 -15.23 13.68 -1.36
N ALA A 653 -16.00 13.16 -0.40
CA ALA A 653 -15.45 12.45 0.75
C ALA A 653 -14.97 11.02 0.42
N THR A 654 -15.80 10.22 -0.26
CA THR A 654 -15.49 8.80 -0.53
C THR A 654 -14.89 8.59 -1.93
N PRO A 655 -14.07 7.54 -2.14
CA PRO A 655 -13.54 7.19 -3.46
C PRO A 655 -14.64 7.03 -4.53
N THR A 656 -15.81 6.53 -4.12
CA THR A 656 -16.96 6.39 -5.01
C THR A 656 -17.51 7.73 -5.46
N VAL A 657 -17.71 8.67 -4.52
CA VAL A 657 -18.19 10.02 -4.83
C VAL A 657 -17.13 10.79 -5.62
N LYS A 658 -15.84 10.67 -5.29
CA LYS A 658 -14.73 11.30 -6.05
C LYS A 658 -14.77 10.92 -7.53
N ALA A 659 -14.91 9.62 -7.83
CA ALA A 659 -15.02 9.14 -9.21
C ALA A 659 -16.32 9.56 -9.91
N ALA A 660 -17.45 9.61 -9.19
CA ALA A 660 -18.71 10.07 -9.74
C ALA A 660 -18.70 11.58 -10.03
N SER A 661 -18.15 12.38 -9.11
CA SER A 661 -17.97 13.82 -9.27
C SER A 661 -17.01 14.14 -10.41
N SER A 662 -15.88 13.43 -10.54
CA SER A 662 -14.97 13.62 -11.69
C SER A 662 -15.65 13.30 -13.02
N GLY A 663 -16.38 12.18 -13.09
CA GLY A 663 -17.13 11.81 -14.31
C GLY A 663 -18.22 12.82 -14.66
N LEU A 664 -18.93 13.35 -13.67
CA LEU A 664 -19.97 14.36 -13.88
C LEU A 664 -19.39 15.69 -14.39
N VAL A 665 -18.25 16.14 -13.84
CA VAL A 665 -17.57 17.36 -14.31
C VAL A 665 -17.18 17.23 -15.79
N PHE A 666 -16.63 16.08 -16.19
CA PHE A 666 -16.28 15.83 -17.60
C PHE A 666 -17.49 15.68 -18.52
N ALA A 667 -18.55 15.01 -18.07
CA ALA A 667 -19.79 14.87 -18.83
C ALA A 667 -20.44 16.24 -19.12
N VAL A 668 -20.57 17.09 -18.09
CA VAL A 668 -21.13 18.45 -18.25
C VAL A 668 -20.18 19.33 -19.07
N GLY A 669 -18.87 19.27 -18.83
CA GLY A 669 -17.87 20.02 -19.61
C GLY A 669 -17.88 19.67 -21.10
N SER A 670 -18.24 18.42 -21.44
CA SER A 670 -18.33 17.96 -22.83
C SER A 670 -19.50 18.57 -23.61
N LEU A 671 -20.51 19.13 -22.93
CA LEU A 671 -21.56 19.95 -23.57
C LEU A 671 -20.96 21.19 -24.25
N GLY A 672 -19.81 21.67 -23.79
CA GLY A 672 -19.06 22.73 -24.46
C GLY A 672 -18.67 22.35 -25.90
N GLY A 673 -18.39 21.06 -26.17
CA GLY A 673 -18.10 20.57 -27.52
C GLY A 673 -19.32 20.48 -28.44
N ILE A 674 -20.53 20.42 -27.86
CA ILE A 674 -21.79 20.55 -28.59
C ILE A 674 -22.01 22.01 -29.00
N LEU A 675 -21.77 22.94 -28.07
CA LEU A 675 -22.00 24.37 -28.29
C LEU A 675 -20.92 25.02 -29.17
N ALA A 676 -19.65 24.67 -28.98
CA ALA A 676 -18.50 25.34 -29.60
C ALA A 676 -18.58 25.50 -31.14
N PRO A 677 -19.02 24.49 -31.93
CA PRO A 677 -19.17 24.65 -33.38
C PRO A 677 -20.19 25.73 -33.79
N TRP A 678 -21.11 26.09 -32.91
CA TRP A 678 -22.20 27.05 -33.17
C TRP A 678 -21.94 28.45 -32.61
N VAL A 679 -20.82 28.64 -31.92
CA VAL A 679 -20.48 29.92 -31.29
C VAL A 679 -19.89 30.91 -32.31
N TYR A 680 -19.10 30.43 -33.26
CA TYR A 680 -18.46 31.25 -34.27
C TYR A 680 -19.04 30.92 -35.65
N LEU A 681 -19.98 31.73 -36.12
CA LEU A 681 -20.66 31.52 -37.39
C LEU A 681 -20.06 32.39 -38.51
N PRO A 682 -20.07 31.93 -39.79
CA PRO A 682 -19.56 32.71 -40.90
C PRO A 682 -20.23 34.09 -41.08
N GLY A 683 -21.50 34.21 -40.66
CA GLY A 683 -22.25 35.47 -40.72
C GLY A 683 -21.77 36.55 -39.76
N ASP A 684 -20.95 36.20 -38.74
CA ASP A 684 -20.41 37.16 -37.78
C ASP A 684 -19.05 37.73 -38.22
N ALA A 685 -18.51 37.30 -39.37
CA ALA A 685 -17.26 37.79 -39.91
C ALA A 685 -17.37 39.30 -40.26
N PRO A 686 -16.26 40.06 -40.16
CA PRO A 686 -14.91 39.65 -39.76
C PRO A 686 -14.65 39.77 -38.25
N SER A 687 -15.57 40.35 -37.48
CA SER A 687 -15.34 40.71 -36.08
C SER A 687 -15.73 39.64 -35.07
N TYR A 688 -16.59 38.70 -35.44
CA TYR A 688 -17.03 37.56 -34.61
C TYR A 688 -17.56 37.93 -33.21
N ARG A 689 -18.20 39.10 -33.09
CA ARG A 689 -18.65 39.66 -31.81
C ARG A 689 -19.59 38.75 -31.03
N THR A 690 -20.51 38.08 -31.72
CA THR A 690 -21.44 37.13 -31.10
C THR A 690 -20.68 36.03 -30.36
N GLY A 691 -19.70 35.41 -31.04
CA GLY A 691 -18.90 34.33 -30.46
C GLY A 691 -18.00 34.79 -29.30
N HIS A 692 -17.36 35.94 -29.47
CA HIS A 692 -16.56 36.57 -28.41
C HIS A 692 -17.40 36.93 -27.18
N THR A 693 -18.59 37.51 -27.37
CA THR A 693 -19.53 37.86 -26.30
C THR A 693 -20.03 36.63 -25.54
N ILE A 694 -20.35 35.53 -26.23
CA ILE A 694 -20.76 34.27 -25.59
C ILE A 694 -19.63 33.73 -24.71
N MET A 695 -18.40 33.66 -25.25
CA MET A 695 -17.24 33.16 -24.51
C MET A 695 -16.87 34.06 -23.32
N PHE A 696 -16.93 35.38 -23.51
CA PHE A 696 -16.75 36.37 -22.45
C PHE A 696 -17.79 36.19 -21.34
N SER A 697 -19.06 35.97 -21.70
CA SER A 697 -20.15 35.73 -20.75
C SER A 697 -19.96 34.44 -19.95
N PHE A 698 -19.49 33.36 -20.60
CA PHE A 698 -19.18 32.11 -19.90
C PHE A 698 -18.00 32.24 -18.93
N LEU A 699 -16.96 33.00 -19.28
CA LEU A 699 -15.84 33.25 -18.36
C LEU A 699 -16.28 34.09 -17.16
N PHE A 700 -17.09 35.12 -17.39
CA PHE A 700 -17.63 35.94 -16.31
C PHE A 700 -18.58 35.13 -15.41
N GLY A 701 -19.43 34.29 -16.01
CA GLY A 701 -20.30 33.36 -15.28
C GLY A 701 -19.50 32.35 -14.45
N SER A 702 -18.43 31.78 -15.01
CA SER A 702 -17.52 30.88 -14.29
C SER A 702 -16.85 31.58 -13.10
N TRP A 703 -16.45 32.84 -13.27
CA TRP A 703 -15.88 33.65 -12.18
C TRP A 703 -16.90 33.92 -11.07
N ALA A 704 -18.14 34.27 -11.43
CA ALA A 704 -19.22 34.46 -10.48
C ALA A 704 -19.57 33.17 -9.72
N ILE A 705 -19.59 32.03 -10.41
CA ILE A 705 -19.80 30.70 -9.79
C ILE A 705 -18.66 30.39 -8.82
N CYS A 706 -17.40 30.69 -9.17
CA CYS A 706 -16.26 30.52 -8.28
C CYS A 706 -16.44 31.32 -6.98
N ILE A 707 -16.79 32.61 -7.08
CA ILE A 707 -17.07 33.46 -5.92
C ILE A 707 -18.23 32.88 -5.09
N GLY A 708 -19.33 32.51 -5.75
CA GLY A 708 -20.50 31.92 -5.10
C GLY A 708 -20.18 30.63 -4.35
N LEU A 709 -19.37 29.74 -4.95
CA LEU A 709 -18.91 28.51 -4.31
C LEU A 709 -17.98 28.78 -3.14
N MET A 710 -17.05 29.73 -3.25
CA MET A 710 -16.19 30.12 -2.13
C MET A 710 -17.01 30.67 -0.96
N VAL A 711 -18.01 31.51 -1.24
CA VAL A 711 -18.94 32.03 -0.22
C VAL A 711 -19.75 30.91 0.40
N TYR A 712 -20.31 30.01 -0.42
CA TYR A 712 -21.09 28.87 0.04
C TYR A 712 -20.26 27.92 0.91
N ILE A 713 -19.06 27.55 0.49
CA ILE A 713 -18.14 26.66 1.22
C ILE A 713 -17.78 27.27 2.57
N LYS A 714 -17.41 28.56 2.60
CA LYS A 714 -17.12 29.28 3.85
C LYS A 714 -18.35 29.35 4.76
N TRP A 715 -19.52 29.60 4.18
CA TRP A 715 -20.77 29.66 4.92
C TRP A 715 -21.16 28.29 5.50
N GLU A 716 -21.17 27.23 4.71
CA GLU A 716 -21.56 25.88 5.14
C GLU A 716 -20.56 25.32 6.16
N ASN A 717 -19.25 25.54 5.99
CA ASN A 717 -18.25 25.20 7.01
C ASN A 717 -18.53 25.94 8.33
N ARG A 718 -18.86 27.23 8.28
CA ARG A 718 -19.22 28.01 9.47
C ARG A 718 -20.51 27.51 10.13
N VAL A 719 -21.51 27.11 9.33
CA VAL A 719 -22.77 26.52 9.82
C VAL A 719 -22.52 25.19 10.53
N ARG A 720 -21.60 24.36 10.00
CA ARG A 720 -21.16 23.11 10.62
C ARG A 720 -20.35 23.34 11.90
N GLU A 721 -19.48 24.35 11.93
CA GLU A 721 -18.75 24.76 13.14
C GLU A 721 -19.68 25.23 14.27
N MET A 722 -20.79 25.88 13.92
CA MET A 722 -21.82 26.30 14.87
C MET A 722 -22.72 25.14 15.35
N GLY A 723 -22.46 23.89 14.95
CA GLY A 723 -23.26 22.71 15.32
C GLY A 723 -24.67 22.67 14.71
N LYS A 724 -25.00 23.59 13.78
CA LYS A 724 -26.37 23.71 13.21
C LYS A 724 -26.74 22.53 12.30
N ARG A 725 -25.78 21.65 11.97
CA ARG A 725 -25.99 20.44 11.16
C ARG A 725 -25.99 19.16 12.00
N ASP A 726 -25.80 19.25 13.31
CA ASP A 726 -25.64 18.08 14.18
C ASP A 726 -26.93 17.26 14.33
N ARG A 727 -28.09 17.87 13.98
CA ARG A 727 -29.39 17.17 13.88
C ARG A 727 -29.36 15.94 12.98
N VAL A 728 -28.44 15.89 12.00
CA VAL A 728 -28.28 14.73 11.12
C VAL A 728 -27.76 13.50 11.87
N LEU A 729 -27.14 13.69 13.06
CA LEU A 729 -26.65 12.61 13.92
C LEU A 729 -27.72 12.10 14.89
N GLU A 730 -28.86 12.79 15.03
CA GLU A 730 -29.94 12.41 15.95
C GLU A 730 -30.58 11.08 15.50
N GLY A 731 -30.51 10.06 16.36
CA GLY A 731 -31.10 8.75 16.12
C GLY A 731 -30.26 7.78 15.28
N LEU A 732 -29.04 8.16 14.87
CA LEU A 732 -28.13 7.29 14.12
C LEU A 732 -27.08 6.64 15.02
N GLY A 733 -26.87 5.32 14.84
CA GLY A 733 -25.82 4.56 15.51
C GLY A 733 -24.40 4.89 15.02
N PRO A 734 -23.33 4.49 15.73
CA PRO A 734 -21.94 4.80 15.36
C PRO A 734 -21.52 4.31 13.96
N GLU A 735 -22.02 3.14 13.54
CA GLU A 735 -21.78 2.62 12.19
C GLU A 735 -22.55 3.42 11.12
N GLU A 736 -23.81 3.79 11.37
CA GLU A 736 -24.63 4.59 10.44
C GLU A 736 -24.07 6.02 10.28
N GLN A 737 -23.47 6.58 11.32
CA GLN A 737 -22.79 7.87 11.23
C GLN A 737 -21.54 7.81 10.34
N LEU A 738 -20.82 6.70 10.30
CA LEU A 738 -19.68 6.50 9.37
C LEU A 738 -20.14 6.46 7.91
N GLU A 739 -21.38 6.03 7.65
CA GLU A 739 -21.97 6.00 6.31
C GLU A 739 -22.40 7.39 5.79
N LEU A 740 -22.53 8.39 6.67
CA LEU A 740 -22.96 9.74 6.28
C LEU A 740 -22.01 10.46 5.31
N SER A 741 -20.75 10.04 5.18
CA SER A 741 -19.81 10.58 4.19
C SER A 741 -19.74 12.13 4.24
N SER A 742 -19.94 12.85 3.13
CA SER A 742 -19.96 14.32 3.08
C SER A 742 -21.13 14.99 3.81
N ARG A 743 -22.16 14.21 4.18
CA ARG A 743 -23.29 14.67 5.03
C ARG A 743 -22.95 14.70 6.51
N HIS A 744 -21.84 14.07 6.91
CA HIS A 744 -21.38 14.11 8.29
C HIS A 744 -21.02 15.55 8.69
N PRO A 745 -21.52 16.10 9.82
CA PRO A 745 -21.26 17.48 10.25
C PRO A 745 -19.76 17.82 10.42
N ALA A 746 -18.93 16.83 10.76
CA ALA A 746 -17.47 17.00 10.82
C ALA A 746 -16.79 17.22 9.46
N PHE A 747 -17.38 16.78 8.34
CA PHE A 747 -16.73 16.96 7.02
C PHE A 747 -16.55 18.46 6.71
N ARG A 748 -15.34 18.86 6.33
CA ARG A 748 -14.99 20.23 5.94
C ARG A 748 -14.73 20.32 4.43
N TYR A 749 -15.40 21.28 3.80
CA TYR A 749 -15.18 21.59 2.39
C TYR A 749 -13.89 22.42 2.22
N ALA A 750 -13.11 22.11 1.20
CA ALA A 750 -11.88 22.83 0.86
C ALA A 750 -12.19 24.02 -0.07
N VAL A 751 -11.64 25.19 0.25
CA VAL A 751 -11.83 26.44 -0.51
C VAL A 751 -11.00 26.45 -1.79
#